data_AF-L7IWZ8-F1
#
_entry.id   AF-L7IWZ8-F1
#
_cell.length_a   1.000
_cell.length_b   1.000
_cell.length_c   1.000
_cell.angle_alpha   90.00
_cell.angle_beta   90.00
_cell.angle_gamma   90.00
#
_symmetry.space_group_name_H-M   'P 1'
#
loop_
_entity.id
_entity.type
_entity.pdbx_description
1 polymer ?
#
loop_
_entity_poly.entity_id
_entity_poly.type
_entity_poly.pdbx_seq_one_letter_code
_entity_poly.pdbx_strand_id
1 'polypeptide(L)'
;MQGSSQEQKEDRNEKRTRTARPGSNINMQCTLATMEFRIILAFAALAAAASNHSYDVGQRWGPYRPNLYFGVRPQVPKTLLSGLMWAEGGARMLDTLRDTCEQDDGMEGYGWPLYDTRVGGRQEIHDAQLGIDLTTEFVKTPDGDNWAVRVNGVSRSDDATPQIALVFHFALEEMGVEETGKSLKCQVDGTDGASKGFCTGTDPSLGGFTVELLPGQGNSVVEQVWVMSTLVPEEKIWQAKAAFTNISKSSTTAPSDGKGNIYFFKTVVQTPFSGSTSTITSTSLTKLLGDFYLSFPQRVSSVFPQSAPFQGQDYAKFTQALLSNLMGGLGFFHGDSKMDDSHAPEYEETDIKFWELAAEAMKRAKVVTAPPRSLLSHTPSRPFFPRGFLWDEGFHLIPIAEWDFDLTVSVLRSWLSLMDSDGWIGREQILGPEARSKVPSEFQVQYPHYANPQTLALLFPILLQKMTDPSSYRGSPSKYLSDPDGAGKTMLRELYGLLSKHYAWFRRTQAGNFSTTYPRPEGAVAVGEGYRWRGRTPQHTLTSGLDDYPRADPPHPAELHVDALAWVGATSSALGRLAAYLGEATDAETYEQHHEGVLRNLDLLHWDDGAGAYCDSTVVDGRFERVCHLGYVSVIPLMLGLVGADSPRLPALLELIGDPDRLFSPYGLRSLSAKDPGYGGGDDYWRGAVWANLNVLAALRLADLGRATNGEESIRARAKELGAELRRRLVETVYKSWKQTGFVWEQYSDKTGEGRRSRAFTGWTACVILLMGGVDGGVASGGGASTNGARRSGWGMTGSGMSRSMFSAEQRGLSAPLFIGVMGALAAAFLLRRMLFGRWRRLVDRVRGTLGYGIVLERSLGTRHKVASIARIPQVFRRHTTLEYQILAWHIQVEENGDVPILTSTQGRFRKEFLRHPTGTKCRFNVWPTPTPQSPKQQSSACQVALVSATFFHMILKMVQGSEV
;
A
#
# COMPACT_ATOMS: atom_id res chain seq x y z
N MET A 1 85.60 39.33 13.30
CA MET A 1 86.02 39.17 14.70
C MET A 1 85.57 40.41 15.45
N GLN A 2 84.97 40.27 16.64
CA GLN A 2 84.50 41.41 17.49
C GLN A 2 83.47 42.33 16.77
N GLY A 3 82.73 43.21 17.44
CA GLY A 3 82.52 43.45 18.87
C GLY A 3 81.29 44.36 19.05
N SER A 4 80.61 44.30 20.21
CA SER A 4 79.33 44.97 20.45
C SER A 4 79.43 46.34 21.13
N SER A 5 78.52 47.27 20.81
CA SER A 5 77.85 48.14 21.82
C SER A 5 76.64 48.89 21.22
N GLN A 6 75.83 49.51 22.10
CA GLN A 6 74.59 50.24 21.79
C GLN A 6 74.83 51.75 21.71
N GLU A 7 73.89 52.51 21.11
CA GLU A 7 73.20 53.61 21.81
C GLU A 7 71.91 54.07 21.08
N GLN A 8 71.14 55.00 21.68
CA GLN A 8 69.80 55.42 21.26
C GLN A 8 69.75 56.87 20.75
N LYS A 9 68.84 57.17 19.79
CA LYS A 9 67.90 58.31 19.88
C LYS A 9 66.82 58.33 18.78
N GLU A 10 65.78 59.11 19.05
CA GLU A 10 64.57 59.36 18.23
C GLU A 10 64.84 60.45 17.16
N ASP A 11 63.94 60.89 16.26
CA ASP A 11 62.47 60.89 16.25
C ASP A 11 61.89 61.05 14.82
N ARG A 12 60.63 60.61 14.61
CA ARG A 12 59.52 61.24 13.84
C ARG A 12 58.52 60.24 13.20
N ASN A 13 57.37 60.12 13.87
CA ASN A 13 56.00 59.97 13.33
C ASN A 13 55.74 59.29 11.96
N GLU A 14 54.96 58.21 11.97
CA GLU A 14 53.53 58.29 11.57
C GLU A 14 52.66 57.20 12.23
N LYS A 15 51.36 57.45 12.42
CA LYS A 15 50.43 56.52 13.09
C LYS A 15 49.61 55.72 12.08
N ARG A 16 49.57 54.38 12.21
CA ARG A 16 48.61 53.55 11.47
C ARG A 16 48.02 52.42 12.34
N THR A 17 46.71 52.46 12.53
CA THR A 17 45.96 51.46 13.30
C THR A 17 45.72 50.18 12.50
N ARG A 18 45.76 49.01 13.18
CA ARG A 18 45.42 47.71 12.57
C ARG A 18 43.90 47.51 12.55
N THR A 19 43.37 47.11 11.40
CA THR A 19 41.98 46.67 11.24
C THR A 19 41.89 45.14 11.19
N ALA A 20 40.89 44.57 11.85
CA ALA A 20 40.54 43.15 11.75
C ALA A 20 39.41 42.95 10.72
N ARG A 21 39.41 41.83 9.99
CA ARG A 21 38.34 41.45 9.07
C ARG A 21 37.54 40.25 9.63
N PRO A 22 36.25 40.39 9.94
CA PRO A 22 35.34 39.26 10.08
C PRO A 22 34.83 38.82 8.69
N GLY A 23 34.81 37.51 8.40
CA GLY A 23 34.36 37.04 7.08
C GLY A 23 34.67 35.58 6.75
N SER A 24 34.03 34.64 7.46
CA SER A 24 34.08 33.20 7.12
C SER A 24 32.82 32.45 7.55
N ASN A 25 32.43 32.55 8.82
CA ASN A 25 31.33 31.75 9.38
C ASN A 25 29.95 32.07 8.77
N ILE A 26 29.69 33.35 8.44
CA ILE A 26 28.39 33.79 7.90
C ILE A 26 28.08 33.07 6.57
N ASN A 27 29.05 32.96 5.66
CA ASN A 27 28.82 32.27 4.38
C ASN A 27 28.47 30.79 4.60
N MET A 28 29.16 30.09 5.51
CA MET A 28 28.89 28.67 5.75
C MET A 28 27.52 28.43 6.40
N GLN A 29 27.08 29.32 7.29
CA GLN A 29 25.72 29.30 7.84
C GLN A 29 24.66 29.64 6.78
N CYS A 30 24.91 30.60 5.89
CA CYS A 30 24.02 30.88 4.76
C CYS A 30 23.93 29.71 3.77
N THR A 31 25.03 28.99 3.48
CA THR A 31 24.99 27.80 2.61
C THR A 31 24.21 26.66 3.25
N LEU A 32 24.39 26.41 4.56
CA LEU A 32 23.60 25.41 5.29
C LEU A 32 22.11 25.79 5.31
N ALA A 33 21.78 27.01 5.74
CA ALA A 33 20.40 27.48 5.79
C ALA A 33 19.72 27.49 4.40
N THR A 34 20.42 27.84 3.32
CA THR A 34 19.85 27.75 1.96
C THR A 34 19.76 26.33 1.44
N MET A 35 20.58 25.39 1.93
CA MET A 35 20.47 23.97 1.60
C MET A 35 19.30 23.33 2.36
N GLU A 36 19.14 23.60 3.65
CA GLU A 36 17.98 23.22 4.46
C GLU A 36 16.69 23.83 3.90
N PHE A 37 16.68 25.13 3.57
CA PHE A 37 15.51 25.79 2.99
C PHE A 37 15.16 25.25 1.59
N ARG A 38 16.14 24.81 0.79
CA ARG A 38 15.91 24.09 -0.47
C ARG A 38 15.38 22.67 -0.26
N ILE A 39 15.84 21.96 0.77
CA ILE A 39 15.30 20.66 1.16
C ILE A 39 13.85 20.82 1.63
N ILE A 40 13.56 21.81 2.48
CA ILE A 40 12.21 22.15 2.94
C ILE A 40 11.32 22.57 1.76
N LEU A 41 11.81 23.35 0.79
CA LEU A 41 11.06 23.67 -0.43
C LEU A 41 10.82 22.45 -1.32
N ALA A 42 11.78 21.53 -1.43
CA ALA A 42 11.60 20.28 -2.18
C ALA A 42 10.59 19.36 -1.50
N PHE A 43 10.64 19.22 -0.17
CA PHE A 43 9.64 18.48 0.60
C PHE A 43 8.26 19.15 0.59
N ALA A 44 8.19 20.48 0.64
CA ALA A 44 6.93 21.21 0.52
C ALA A 44 6.34 21.13 -0.89
N ALA A 45 7.16 21.13 -1.94
CA ALA A 45 6.73 20.90 -3.32
C ALA A 45 6.29 19.44 -3.55
N LEU A 46 6.99 18.46 -2.98
CA LEU A 46 6.58 17.05 -3.00
C LEU A 46 5.28 16.83 -2.21
N ALA A 47 5.13 17.46 -1.04
CA ALA A 47 3.91 17.40 -0.25
C ALA A 47 2.74 18.11 -0.95
N ALA A 48 2.97 19.25 -1.62
CA ALA A 48 1.97 19.95 -2.41
C ALA A 48 1.57 19.18 -3.69
N ALA A 49 2.51 18.47 -4.32
CA ALA A 49 2.23 17.56 -5.43
C ALA A 49 1.48 16.29 -4.96
N ALA A 50 1.74 15.83 -3.74
CA ALA A 50 1.00 14.75 -3.08
C ALA A 50 -0.41 15.19 -2.62
N SER A 51 -0.62 16.46 -2.27
CA SER A 51 -1.95 16.99 -1.92
C SER A 51 -2.79 17.37 -3.15
N ASN A 52 -2.17 17.91 -4.21
CA ASN A 52 -2.84 18.21 -5.47
C ASN A 52 -2.83 17.00 -6.42
N HIS A 53 -3.33 15.86 -5.95
CA HIS A 53 -3.65 14.75 -6.83
C HIS A 53 -4.88 15.07 -7.67
N SER A 54 -4.66 15.44 -8.94
CA SER A 54 -5.71 15.40 -9.95
C SER A 54 -6.03 13.93 -10.26
N TYR A 55 -7.10 13.44 -9.65
CA TYR A 55 -7.67 12.13 -9.96
C TYR A 55 -7.93 12.00 -11.46
N ASP A 56 -7.71 10.81 -12.01
CA ASP A 56 -8.25 10.49 -13.32
C ASP A 56 -9.78 10.58 -13.23
N VAL A 57 -10.41 11.43 -14.05
CA VAL A 57 -11.85 11.74 -13.94
C VAL A 57 -12.69 10.47 -14.09
N GLY A 58 -12.29 9.57 -15.00
CA GLY A 58 -12.92 8.26 -15.17
C GLY A 58 -12.76 7.34 -13.95
N GLN A 59 -11.87 7.64 -13.01
CA GLN A 59 -11.65 6.92 -11.76
C GLN A 59 -12.24 7.66 -10.53
N ARG A 60 -12.83 8.86 -10.66
CA ARG A 60 -13.32 9.68 -9.52
C ARG A 60 -14.33 8.93 -8.65
N TRP A 61 -15.34 8.32 -9.26
CA TRP A 61 -16.42 7.57 -8.59
C TRP A 61 -16.35 6.07 -8.87
N GLY A 62 -16.77 5.26 -7.89
CA GLY A 62 -16.95 3.82 -8.07
C GLY A 62 -17.49 3.11 -6.83
N PRO A 63 -17.77 1.79 -6.91
CA PRO A 63 -18.12 0.92 -5.79
C PRO A 63 -16.93 0.68 -4.82
N TYR A 64 -16.21 1.74 -4.46
CA TYR A 64 -14.93 1.71 -3.72
C TYR A 64 -15.05 1.44 -2.22
N ARG A 65 -16.12 0.73 -1.80
CA ARG A 65 -16.30 0.15 -0.46
C ARG A 65 -16.41 -1.39 -0.58
N PRO A 66 -15.29 -2.09 -0.87
CA PRO A 66 -15.29 -3.51 -1.24
C PRO A 66 -15.78 -4.46 -0.13
N ASN A 67 -15.79 -3.99 1.12
CA ASN A 67 -16.40 -4.65 2.28
C ASN A 67 -17.93 -4.79 2.19
N LEU A 68 -18.62 -3.93 1.41
CA LEU A 68 -20.06 -4.05 1.19
C LEU A 68 -20.37 -4.92 -0.03
N TYR A 69 -21.56 -5.50 -0.09
CA TYR A 69 -22.08 -6.11 -1.31
C TYR A 69 -22.20 -5.07 -2.44
N PHE A 70 -22.70 -3.87 -2.14
CA PHE A 70 -22.63 -2.73 -3.06
C PHE A 70 -22.55 -1.41 -2.27
N GLY A 71 -21.45 -0.67 -2.41
CA GLY A 71 -21.23 0.62 -1.73
C GLY A 71 -20.40 1.59 -2.57
N VAL A 72 -20.99 2.71 -2.99
CA VAL A 72 -20.35 3.71 -3.85
C VAL A 72 -19.82 4.88 -3.01
N ARG A 73 -18.57 5.28 -3.27
CA ARG A 73 -17.94 6.49 -2.73
C ARG A 73 -16.99 7.09 -3.80
N PRO A 74 -16.63 8.37 -3.72
CA PRO A 74 -15.58 8.92 -4.55
C PRO A 74 -14.19 8.57 -3.98
N GLN A 75 -13.13 8.75 -4.76
CA GLN A 75 -11.73 8.73 -4.29
C GLN A 75 -11.36 9.99 -3.48
N VAL A 76 -12.31 10.51 -2.70
CA VAL A 76 -12.17 11.73 -1.89
C VAL A 76 -12.44 11.32 -0.44
N PRO A 77 -11.57 11.73 0.50
CA PRO A 77 -11.78 11.44 1.92
C PRO A 77 -12.91 12.32 2.48
N LYS A 78 -13.61 11.83 3.51
CA LYS A 78 -14.53 12.62 4.32
C LYS A 78 -15.61 13.32 3.47
N THR A 79 -16.44 12.56 2.77
CA THR A 79 -17.53 13.11 1.94
C THR A 79 -18.72 12.14 1.84
N LEU A 80 -19.46 12.11 0.72
CA LEU A 80 -20.62 11.26 0.51
C LEU A 80 -20.25 9.77 0.46
N LEU A 81 -20.76 9.01 1.43
CA LEU A 81 -20.81 7.54 1.43
C LEU A 81 -22.20 7.07 0.99
N SER A 82 -22.26 5.99 0.23
CA SER A 82 -23.52 5.31 -0.08
C SER A 82 -23.40 3.80 -0.06
N GLY A 83 -24.55 3.12 -0.06
CA GLY A 83 -24.63 1.67 -0.20
C GLY A 83 -26.06 1.14 -0.27
N LEU A 84 -26.17 -0.14 -0.61
CA LEU A 84 -27.41 -0.89 -0.75
C LEU A 84 -27.44 -2.03 0.25
N MET A 85 -28.49 -2.05 1.07
CA MET A 85 -28.88 -3.18 1.91
C MET A 85 -30.18 -3.79 1.37
N TRP A 86 -30.39 -5.10 1.60
CA TRP A 86 -31.66 -5.76 1.32
C TRP A 86 -32.03 -6.78 2.40
N ALA A 87 -33.31 -7.13 2.48
CA ALA A 87 -33.86 -8.06 3.47
C ALA A 87 -35.19 -8.67 2.99
N GLU A 88 -35.74 -9.62 3.76
CA GLU A 88 -37.16 -9.97 3.66
C GLU A 88 -38.05 -8.71 3.84
N GLY A 89 -39.06 -8.54 3.00
CA GLY A 89 -40.04 -7.45 3.09
C GLY A 89 -40.98 -7.52 4.30
N GLY A 90 -40.99 -8.65 5.01
CA GLY A 90 -41.91 -8.97 6.10
C GLY A 90 -41.35 -8.74 7.51
N ALA A 91 -41.85 -9.52 8.47
CA ALA A 91 -41.53 -9.35 9.88
C ALA A 91 -40.05 -9.64 10.23
N ARG A 92 -39.33 -10.44 9.44
CA ARG A 92 -37.93 -10.81 9.69
C ARG A 92 -36.92 -9.86 9.02
N MET A 93 -37.35 -8.67 8.61
CA MET A 93 -36.54 -7.69 7.88
C MET A 93 -35.21 -7.35 8.58
N LEU A 94 -35.20 -7.22 9.91
CA LEU A 94 -33.97 -6.91 10.65
C LEU A 94 -33.09 -8.14 10.91
N ASP A 95 -33.67 -9.35 10.87
CA ASP A 95 -32.95 -10.61 11.07
C ASP A 95 -32.33 -11.14 9.77
N THR A 96 -32.78 -10.64 8.62
CA THR A 96 -32.37 -11.05 7.26
C THR A 96 -31.60 -9.96 6.49
N LEU A 97 -31.25 -8.86 7.17
CA LEU A 97 -30.64 -7.69 6.56
C LEU A 97 -29.20 -7.96 6.09
N ARG A 98 -28.95 -7.77 4.79
CA ARG A 98 -27.63 -7.84 4.13
C ARG A 98 -27.00 -6.44 4.01
N ASP A 99 -25.67 -6.34 4.09
CA ASP A 99 -24.93 -5.07 3.93
C ASP A 99 -23.46 -5.35 3.56
N THR A 100 -22.69 -5.80 4.55
CA THR A 100 -21.31 -6.26 4.41
C THR A 100 -21.24 -7.65 3.77
N CYS A 101 -20.18 -7.90 2.99
CA CYS A 101 -19.83 -9.24 2.54
C CYS A 101 -19.37 -10.07 3.75
N GLU A 102 -20.07 -11.16 4.06
CA GLU A 102 -19.65 -12.14 5.08
C GLU A 102 -19.42 -13.52 4.45
N GLN A 103 -18.59 -14.35 5.08
CA GLN A 103 -18.33 -15.70 4.55
C GLN A 103 -19.56 -16.62 4.68
N ASP A 104 -20.34 -16.49 5.75
CA ASP A 104 -21.42 -17.44 6.09
C ASP A 104 -22.85 -16.88 5.86
N ASP A 105 -22.99 -15.79 5.10
CA ASP A 105 -24.26 -15.04 4.92
C ASP A 105 -25.34 -15.77 4.08
N GLY A 106 -25.29 -17.10 3.95
CA GLY A 106 -26.28 -17.89 3.20
C GLY A 106 -26.25 -17.71 1.67
N MET A 107 -25.30 -16.94 1.13
CA MET A 107 -25.11 -16.71 -0.30
C MET A 107 -24.55 -17.95 -1.01
N GLU A 108 -25.22 -18.38 -2.08
CA GLU A 108 -24.73 -19.40 -3.01
C GLU A 108 -23.51 -18.87 -3.79
N GLY A 109 -23.60 -17.63 -4.28
CA GLY A 109 -22.55 -16.94 -5.02
C GLY A 109 -22.80 -15.44 -5.11
N TYR A 110 -21.75 -14.66 -5.34
CA TYR A 110 -21.86 -13.25 -5.73
C TYR A 110 -20.58 -12.76 -6.40
N GLY A 111 -20.69 -11.75 -7.26
CA GLY A 111 -19.53 -11.10 -7.86
C GLY A 111 -19.83 -10.32 -9.13
N TRP A 112 -18.78 -9.76 -9.71
CA TRP A 112 -18.79 -9.01 -10.97
C TRP A 112 -18.45 -9.94 -12.14
N PRO A 113 -19.42 -10.45 -12.94
CA PRO A 113 -19.11 -11.08 -14.22
C PRO A 113 -18.53 -10.09 -15.25
N LEU A 114 -18.92 -8.81 -15.18
CA LEU A 114 -18.56 -7.76 -16.14
C LEU A 114 -18.34 -6.43 -15.40
N TYR A 115 -17.10 -5.95 -15.29
CA TYR A 115 -16.81 -4.66 -14.63
C TYR A 115 -15.50 -4.03 -15.14
N ASP A 116 -15.53 -2.72 -15.38
CA ASP A 116 -14.37 -1.88 -15.70
C ASP A 116 -14.41 -0.65 -14.78
N THR A 117 -13.34 -0.39 -14.03
CA THR A 117 -13.24 0.76 -13.10
C THR A 117 -13.52 2.10 -13.76
N ARG A 118 -13.30 2.25 -15.08
CA ARG A 118 -13.57 3.52 -15.80
C ARG A 118 -15.03 3.71 -16.15
N VAL A 119 -15.78 2.63 -16.40
CA VAL A 119 -17.14 2.67 -16.96
C VAL A 119 -18.21 2.31 -15.94
N GLY A 120 -17.95 1.26 -15.15
CA GLY A 120 -18.93 0.55 -14.34
C GLY A 120 -19.10 -0.90 -14.80
N GLY A 121 -20.27 -1.48 -14.59
CA GLY A 121 -20.58 -2.86 -14.98
C GLY A 121 -21.75 -3.47 -14.24
N ARG A 122 -21.79 -4.81 -14.22
CA ARG A 122 -22.86 -5.63 -13.64
C ARG A 122 -22.28 -6.59 -12.61
N GLN A 123 -22.86 -6.58 -11.42
CA GLN A 123 -22.68 -7.59 -10.38
C GLN A 123 -23.96 -8.43 -10.23
N GLU A 124 -23.79 -9.72 -9.99
CA GLU A 124 -24.82 -10.71 -9.72
C GLU A 124 -24.65 -11.22 -8.28
N ILE A 125 -25.76 -11.47 -7.57
CA ILE A 125 -25.80 -11.90 -6.17
C ILE A 125 -26.90 -12.94 -6.01
N HIS A 126 -26.58 -14.11 -5.46
CA HIS A 126 -27.46 -15.27 -5.36
C HIS A 126 -27.80 -15.55 -3.88
N ASP A 127 -28.82 -14.88 -3.36
CA ASP A 127 -29.28 -15.01 -1.97
C ASP A 127 -30.27 -16.18 -1.87
N ALA A 128 -29.71 -17.39 -1.78
CA ALA A 128 -30.48 -18.63 -1.69
C ALA A 128 -31.37 -18.71 -0.43
N GLN A 129 -31.02 -17.99 0.64
CA GLN A 129 -31.80 -17.93 1.88
C GLN A 129 -33.05 -17.04 1.75
N LEU A 130 -32.98 -15.97 0.94
CA LEU A 130 -34.14 -15.12 0.59
C LEU A 130 -34.85 -15.56 -0.70
N GLY A 131 -34.32 -16.55 -1.42
CA GLY A 131 -34.93 -17.08 -2.64
C GLY A 131 -34.88 -16.14 -3.84
N ILE A 132 -33.91 -15.22 -3.87
CA ILE A 132 -33.79 -14.16 -4.90
C ILE A 132 -32.39 -14.14 -5.53
N ASP A 133 -32.37 -13.96 -6.86
CA ASP A 133 -31.19 -13.51 -7.58
C ASP A 133 -31.30 -11.99 -7.81
N LEU A 134 -30.32 -11.26 -7.28
CA LEU A 134 -30.19 -9.81 -7.44
C LEU A 134 -29.14 -9.48 -8.49
N THR A 135 -29.36 -8.37 -9.18
CA THR A 135 -28.41 -7.77 -10.13
C THR A 135 -28.26 -6.29 -9.82
N THR A 136 -27.02 -5.84 -9.60
CA THR A 136 -26.67 -4.42 -9.47
C THR A 136 -25.88 -3.96 -10.70
N GLU A 137 -26.49 -3.12 -11.53
CA GLU A 137 -25.86 -2.51 -12.72
C GLU A 137 -25.43 -1.08 -12.39
N PHE A 138 -24.14 -0.80 -12.36
CA PHE A 138 -23.58 0.54 -12.09
C PHE A 138 -22.95 1.13 -13.36
N VAL A 139 -23.16 2.41 -13.64
CA VAL A 139 -22.51 3.09 -14.77
C VAL A 139 -22.20 4.55 -14.44
N LYS A 140 -21.21 5.11 -15.14
CA LYS A 140 -20.83 6.54 -15.10
C LYS A 140 -21.10 7.24 -16.43
N THR A 141 -21.25 8.56 -16.39
CA THR A 141 -21.11 9.41 -17.58
C THR A 141 -19.65 9.45 -18.07
N PRO A 142 -19.39 9.76 -19.35
CA PRO A 142 -18.02 9.79 -19.89
C PRO A 142 -17.09 10.83 -19.27
N ASP A 143 -17.64 11.87 -18.64
CA ASP A 143 -16.91 12.84 -17.79
C ASP A 143 -16.47 12.25 -16.43
N GLY A 144 -17.08 11.16 -15.98
CA GLY A 144 -16.80 10.51 -14.69
C GLY A 144 -17.50 11.13 -13.48
N ASP A 145 -18.22 12.25 -13.64
CA ASP A 145 -18.80 13.02 -12.52
C ASP A 145 -20.19 12.56 -12.09
N ASN A 146 -21.00 12.03 -13.02
CA ASN A 146 -22.33 11.51 -12.72
C ASN A 146 -22.33 9.97 -12.79
N TRP A 147 -23.18 9.34 -11.98
CA TRP A 147 -23.32 7.89 -11.94
C TRP A 147 -24.75 7.46 -11.65
N ALA A 148 -25.08 6.22 -12.04
CA ALA A 148 -26.35 5.56 -11.78
C ALA A 148 -26.13 4.15 -11.24
N VAL A 149 -27.06 3.65 -10.43
CA VAL A 149 -27.23 2.20 -10.22
C VAL A 149 -28.66 1.78 -10.56
N ARG A 150 -28.80 0.64 -11.25
CA ARG A 150 -30.06 -0.11 -11.35
C ARG A 150 -29.95 -1.36 -10.49
N VAL A 151 -31.00 -1.65 -9.72
CA VAL A 151 -31.14 -2.87 -8.93
C VAL A 151 -32.32 -3.65 -9.49
N ASN A 152 -32.04 -4.83 -10.03
CA ASN A 152 -33.04 -5.76 -10.55
C ASN A 152 -33.09 -7.00 -9.63
N GLY A 153 -34.26 -7.62 -9.51
CA GLY A 153 -34.44 -8.80 -8.68
C GLY A 153 -35.45 -9.78 -9.27
N VAL A 154 -35.09 -11.07 -9.30
CA VAL A 154 -35.93 -12.16 -9.82
C VAL A 154 -36.00 -13.32 -8.82
N SER A 155 -37.15 -13.97 -8.74
CA SER A 155 -37.31 -15.16 -7.91
C SER A 155 -36.44 -16.31 -8.41
N ARG A 156 -35.89 -17.10 -7.48
CA ARG A 156 -35.18 -18.36 -7.77
C ARG A 156 -36.13 -19.56 -7.93
N SER A 157 -37.44 -19.36 -7.84
CA SER A 157 -38.47 -20.39 -8.04
C SER A 157 -39.71 -19.77 -8.69
N ASP A 158 -40.18 -20.37 -9.78
CA ASP A 158 -41.34 -19.89 -10.54
C ASP A 158 -42.64 -19.89 -9.71
N ASP A 159 -42.74 -20.76 -8.69
CA ASP A 159 -43.87 -20.86 -7.76
C ASP A 159 -43.85 -19.78 -6.66
N ALA A 160 -42.74 -19.03 -6.51
CA ALA A 160 -42.52 -18.06 -5.44
C ALA A 160 -42.39 -16.64 -5.98
N THR A 161 -42.95 -15.67 -5.26
CA THR A 161 -42.74 -14.23 -5.53
C THR A 161 -42.33 -13.51 -4.23
N PRO A 162 -41.06 -13.69 -3.77
CA PRO A 162 -40.59 -13.07 -2.54
C PRO A 162 -40.77 -11.55 -2.55
N GLN A 163 -41.20 -11.04 -1.41
CA GLN A 163 -41.19 -9.61 -1.10
C GLN A 163 -39.87 -9.25 -0.42
N ILE A 164 -39.20 -8.24 -0.94
CA ILE A 164 -37.85 -7.83 -0.54
C ILE A 164 -37.88 -6.35 -0.15
N ALA A 165 -37.37 -6.04 1.04
CA ALA A 165 -37.06 -4.68 1.42
C ALA A 165 -35.74 -4.27 0.75
N LEU A 166 -35.76 -3.20 -0.05
CA LEU A 166 -34.55 -2.52 -0.52
C LEU A 166 -34.33 -1.28 0.33
N VAL A 167 -33.10 -1.10 0.80
CA VAL A 167 -32.71 0.05 1.62
C VAL A 167 -31.44 0.68 1.04
N PHE A 168 -31.61 1.83 0.39
CA PHE A 168 -30.49 2.67 -0.04
C PHE A 168 -30.10 3.61 1.10
N HIS A 169 -28.82 3.65 1.45
CA HIS A 169 -28.31 4.55 2.48
C HIS A 169 -27.37 5.61 1.89
N PHE A 170 -27.44 6.83 2.42
CA PHE A 170 -26.59 7.97 2.04
C PHE A 170 -26.14 8.70 3.30
N ALA A 171 -24.83 8.88 3.48
CA ALA A 171 -24.25 9.56 4.64
C ALA A 171 -23.19 10.58 4.21
N LEU A 172 -23.09 11.70 4.91
CA LEU A 172 -22.09 12.73 4.63
C LEU A 172 -21.11 12.87 5.81
N GLU A 173 -19.88 12.38 5.62
CA GLU A 173 -18.79 12.43 6.61
C GLU A 173 -18.49 13.89 7.03
N GLU A 174 -18.35 14.13 8.33
CA GLU A 174 -18.17 15.44 9.02
C GLU A 174 -19.34 16.43 8.91
N MET A 175 -20.52 16.04 8.41
CA MET A 175 -21.67 16.94 8.38
C MET A 175 -22.09 17.36 9.80
N GLY A 176 -22.15 18.67 10.06
CA GLY A 176 -22.47 19.24 11.37
C GLY A 176 -21.26 19.86 12.10
N VAL A 177 -20.04 19.68 11.59
CA VAL A 177 -18.87 20.47 12.04
C VAL A 177 -18.97 21.86 11.42
N GLU A 178 -19.07 22.90 12.26
CA GLU A 178 -19.49 24.27 11.86
C GLU A 178 -18.64 24.89 10.74
N GLU A 179 -17.36 24.56 10.65
CA GLU A 179 -16.42 25.11 9.67
C GLU A 179 -16.48 24.43 8.28
N THR A 180 -17.16 23.30 8.14
CA THR A 180 -17.08 22.47 6.90
C THR A 180 -17.97 22.94 5.75
N GLY A 181 -19.02 23.73 6.02
CA GLY A 181 -20.03 24.10 5.02
C GLY A 181 -20.85 22.93 4.44
N LYS A 182 -20.69 21.71 4.96
CA LYS A 182 -21.33 20.49 4.46
C LYS A 182 -22.81 20.43 4.80
N SER A 183 -23.64 19.95 3.86
CA SER A 183 -25.04 19.62 4.15
C SER A 183 -25.57 18.49 3.26
N LEU A 184 -26.51 17.70 3.80
CA LEU A 184 -27.27 16.69 3.10
C LEU A 184 -28.72 16.73 3.63
N LYS A 185 -29.70 16.78 2.71
CA LYS A 185 -31.14 16.77 3.01
C LYS A 185 -31.85 15.86 2.03
N CYS A 186 -32.58 14.88 2.56
CA CYS A 186 -33.36 13.94 1.76
C CYS A 186 -34.85 13.96 2.15
N GLN A 187 -35.71 13.88 1.15
CA GLN A 187 -37.17 13.91 1.22
C GLN A 187 -37.79 12.88 0.26
N VAL A 188 -39.11 12.70 0.32
CA VAL A 188 -39.87 11.91 -0.66
C VAL A 188 -40.92 12.82 -1.29
N ASP A 189 -40.94 12.88 -2.61
CA ASP A 189 -41.83 13.72 -3.40
C ASP A 189 -42.82 12.88 -4.22
N GLY A 190 -44.11 13.21 -4.12
CA GLY A 190 -45.17 12.62 -4.95
C GLY A 190 -46.45 12.28 -4.18
N THR A 191 -47.59 12.42 -4.86
CA THR A 191 -48.92 11.94 -4.43
C THR A 191 -49.26 10.62 -5.12
N ASP A 192 -49.79 9.65 -4.36
CA ASP A 192 -50.38 8.37 -4.79
C ASP A 192 -49.96 7.81 -6.16
N GLY A 193 -48.97 6.90 -6.13
CA GLY A 193 -48.62 6.02 -7.25
C GLY A 193 -47.22 6.19 -7.83
N ALA A 194 -46.49 7.25 -7.46
CA ALA A 194 -45.15 7.53 -8.00
C ALA A 194 -44.22 8.28 -7.02
N SER A 195 -44.17 7.84 -5.75
CA SER A 195 -43.36 8.49 -4.70
C SER A 195 -41.86 8.30 -4.96
N LYS A 196 -41.15 9.38 -5.27
CA LYS A 196 -39.69 9.38 -5.54
C LYS A 196 -38.89 9.80 -4.32
N GLY A 197 -37.76 9.15 -4.08
CA GLY A 197 -36.77 9.65 -3.11
C GLY A 197 -35.90 10.73 -3.76
N PHE A 198 -35.62 11.81 -3.04
CA PHE A 198 -34.77 12.91 -3.54
C PHE A 198 -33.87 13.45 -2.44
N CYS A 199 -32.59 13.64 -2.74
CA CYS A 199 -31.62 14.33 -1.88
C CYS A 199 -31.01 15.53 -2.59
N THR A 200 -30.77 16.60 -1.83
CA THR A 200 -29.83 17.68 -2.17
C THR A 200 -28.69 17.69 -1.15
N GLY A 201 -27.48 17.99 -1.61
CA GLY A 201 -26.33 18.15 -0.73
C GLY A 201 -25.29 19.12 -1.27
N THR A 202 -24.39 19.52 -0.38
CA THR A 202 -23.25 20.39 -0.67
C THR A 202 -22.04 19.87 0.10
N ASP A 203 -20.92 19.70 -0.59
CA ASP A 203 -19.61 19.37 -0.01
C ASP A 203 -18.53 20.20 -0.74
N PRO A 204 -17.58 20.85 -0.05
CA PRO A 204 -16.53 21.64 -0.70
C PRO A 204 -15.72 20.89 -1.78
N SER A 205 -15.66 19.56 -1.70
CA SER A 205 -14.90 18.67 -2.60
C SER A 205 -15.73 18.10 -3.75
N LEU A 206 -17.06 18.19 -3.67
CA LEU A 206 -18.00 17.71 -4.70
C LEU A 206 -18.79 18.84 -5.37
N GLY A 207 -18.85 20.02 -4.74
CA GLY A 207 -19.78 21.10 -5.11
C GLY A 207 -21.18 20.84 -4.54
N GLY A 208 -22.19 21.42 -5.20
CA GLY A 208 -23.59 21.06 -4.98
C GLY A 208 -23.96 19.81 -5.78
N PHE A 209 -24.63 18.85 -5.15
CA PHE A 209 -25.01 17.57 -5.77
C PHE A 209 -26.46 17.18 -5.45
N THR A 210 -27.02 16.30 -6.27
CA THR A 210 -28.33 15.68 -6.04
C THR A 210 -28.23 14.16 -6.11
N VAL A 211 -29.16 13.47 -5.46
CA VAL A 211 -29.36 12.02 -5.60
C VAL A 211 -30.86 11.77 -5.77
N GLU A 212 -31.23 11.11 -6.86
CA GLU A 212 -32.62 10.70 -7.10
C GLU A 212 -32.75 9.19 -6.91
N LEU A 213 -33.82 8.73 -6.26
CA LEU A 213 -34.24 7.33 -6.21
C LEU A 213 -35.60 7.20 -6.90
N LEU A 214 -35.58 6.51 -8.04
CA LEU A 214 -36.75 6.25 -8.86
C LEU A 214 -37.25 4.82 -8.57
N PRO A 215 -38.45 4.65 -7.98
CA PRO A 215 -39.03 3.32 -7.79
C PRO A 215 -39.32 2.66 -9.14
N GLY A 216 -39.46 1.33 -9.12
CA GLY A 216 -39.86 0.57 -10.30
C GLY A 216 -41.24 0.97 -10.80
N GLN A 217 -41.43 0.97 -12.12
CA GLN A 217 -42.73 1.24 -12.73
C GLN A 217 -43.56 -0.05 -12.80
N GLY A 218 -44.75 -0.02 -12.22
CA GLY A 218 -45.73 -1.12 -12.28
C GLY A 218 -46.08 -1.72 -10.92
N ASN A 219 -46.77 -2.85 -10.94
CA ASN A 219 -47.43 -3.45 -9.78
C ASN A 219 -46.49 -4.16 -8.77
N SER A 220 -45.16 -4.05 -8.94
CA SER A 220 -44.18 -4.71 -8.08
C SER A 220 -43.85 -3.93 -6.80
N VAL A 221 -44.30 -2.67 -6.65
CA VAL A 221 -44.10 -1.88 -5.42
C VAL A 221 -45.19 -2.24 -4.40
N VAL A 222 -44.79 -2.88 -3.30
CA VAL A 222 -45.67 -3.29 -2.18
C VAL A 222 -45.73 -2.18 -1.11
N GLU A 223 -44.57 -1.64 -0.74
CA GLU A 223 -44.47 -0.40 0.04
C GLU A 223 -43.77 0.68 -0.79
N GLN A 224 -44.41 1.84 -0.91
CA GLN A 224 -43.83 3.05 -1.52
C GLN A 224 -42.54 3.49 -0.82
N VAL A 225 -41.78 4.40 -1.44
CA VAL A 225 -40.53 4.90 -0.86
C VAL A 225 -40.79 5.70 0.42
N TRP A 226 -40.16 5.31 1.52
CA TRP A 226 -40.10 6.07 2.77
C TRP A 226 -38.68 6.55 3.04
N VAL A 227 -38.51 7.78 3.51
CA VAL A 227 -37.23 8.29 4.01
C VAL A 227 -37.20 8.32 5.54
N MET A 228 -36.16 7.71 6.11
CA MET A 228 -35.79 7.83 7.51
C MET A 228 -34.42 8.52 7.62
N SER A 229 -34.15 9.19 8.72
CA SER A 229 -32.85 9.82 8.98
C SER A 229 -32.48 9.76 10.44
N THR A 230 -31.19 9.87 10.75
CA THR A 230 -30.70 9.98 12.13
C THR A 230 -29.31 10.63 12.15
N LEU A 231 -28.94 11.20 13.29
CA LEU A 231 -27.61 11.72 13.54
C LEU A 231 -26.74 10.60 14.13
N VAL A 232 -25.66 10.26 13.44
CA VAL A 232 -24.68 9.25 13.85
C VAL A 232 -23.34 9.94 14.07
N PRO A 233 -22.68 9.73 15.23
CA PRO A 233 -21.32 10.24 15.47
C PRO A 233 -20.33 9.79 14.39
N GLU A 234 -19.37 10.66 14.05
CA GLU A 234 -18.44 10.45 12.93
C GLU A 234 -17.68 9.11 13.01
N GLU A 235 -17.26 8.69 14.21
CA GLU A 235 -16.54 7.42 14.41
C GLU A 235 -17.40 6.17 14.14
N LYS A 236 -18.71 6.36 13.95
CA LYS A 236 -19.73 5.34 13.67
C LYS A 236 -20.47 5.57 12.34
N ILE A 237 -20.17 6.62 11.56
CA ILE A 237 -20.96 6.96 10.36
C ILE A 237 -20.98 5.84 9.29
N TRP A 238 -19.94 5.02 9.26
CA TRP A 238 -19.82 3.81 8.44
C TRP A 238 -20.79 2.68 8.83
N GLN A 239 -21.36 2.69 10.05
CA GLN A 239 -22.19 1.62 10.61
C GLN A 239 -23.66 1.69 10.12
N ALA A 240 -23.87 1.83 8.82
CA ALA A 240 -25.19 2.02 8.20
C ALA A 240 -26.22 0.97 8.65
N LYS A 241 -25.87 -0.33 8.61
CA LYS A 241 -26.71 -1.44 9.11
C LYS A 241 -27.15 -1.26 10.57
N ALA A 242 -26.25 -0.84 11.45
CA ALA A 242 -26.55 -0.66 12.87
C ALA A 242 -27.45 0.56 13.11
N ALA A 243 -27.16 1.68 12.44
CA ALA A 243 -27.99 2.88 12.49
C ALA A 243 -29.42 2.62 11.99
N PHE A 244 -29.56 1.94 10.85
CA PHE A 244 -30.86 1.51 10.30
C PHE A 244 -31.61 0.57 11.26
N THR A 245 -30.91 -0.42 11.83
CA THR A 245 -31.48 -1.37 12.80
C THR A 245 -32.00 -0.67 14.06
N ASN A 246 -31.29 0.35 14.54
CA ASN A 246 -31.66 1.09 15.74
C ASN A 246 -32.89 1.97 15.52
N ILE A 247 -32.95 2.74 14.42
CA ILE A 247 -34.12 3.58 14.13
C ILE A 247 -35.37 2.74 13.84
N SER A 248 -35.23 1.64 13.11
CA SER A 248 -36.33 0.71 12.79
C SER A 248 -36.91 -0.02 14.00
N LYS A 249 -36.17 -0.08 15.12
CA LYS A 249 -36.65 -0.62 16.40
C LYS A 249 -37.34 0.42 17.28
N SER A 250 -37.22 1.72 16.96
CA SER A 250 -37.86 2.78 17.74
C SER A 250 -39.36 2.88 17.41
N SER A 251 -40.20 2.93 18.44
CA SER A 251 -41.67 3.00 18.27
C SER A 251 -42.16 4.33 17.69
N THR A 252 -41.27 5.30 17.52
CA THR A 252 -41.49 6.57 16.85
C THR A 252 -40.91 6.51 15.44
N THR A 253 -41.71 6.03 14.49
CA THR A 253 -41.50 6.26 13.04
C THR A 253 -41.74 7.72 12.69
N ALA A 254 -40.92 8.60 13.26
CA ALA A 254 -40.91 10.02 12.96
C ALA A 254 -40.42 10.22 11.52
N PRO A 255 -41.13 10.99 10.67
CA PRO A 255 -40.58 11.47 9.41
C PRO A 255 -39.26 12.21 9.65
N SER A 256 -38.34 12.14 8.68
CA SER A 256 -37.04 12.83 8.71
C SER A 256 -37.18 14.28 9.19
N ASP A 257 -36.57 14.61 10.34
CA ASP A 257 -36.62 15.96 10.92
C ASP A 257 -35.63 16.94 10.27
N GLY A 258 -34.89 16.47 9.26
CA GLY A 258 -33.90 17.22 8.50
C GLY A 258 -32.55 17.42 9.22
N LYS A 259 -32.29 16.74 10.35
CA LYS A 259 -31.05 16.90 11.14
C LYS A 259 -30.11 15.69 11.14
N GLY A 260 -30.47 14.61 10.45
CA GLY A 260 -29.59 13.45 10.31
C GLY A 260 -28.43 13.69 9.34
N ASN A 261 -27.25 13.15 9.63
CA ASN A 261 -26.12 13.07 8.68
C ASN A 261 -26.12 11.76 7.88
N ILE A 262 -26.96 10.79 8.26
CA ILE A 262 -27.28 9.60 7.46
C ILE A 262 -28.79 9.51 7.21
N TYR A 263 -29.12 9.17 5.96
CA TYR A 263 -30.47 8.99 5.44
C TYR A 263 -30.63 7.59 4.85
N PHE A 264 -31.83 7.03 4.99
CA PHE A 264 -32.21 5.71 4.50
C PHE A 264 -33.50 5.82 3.70
N PHE A 265 -33.49 5.39 2.45
CA PHE A 265 -34.70 5.18 1.67
C PHE A 265 -35.08 3.70 1.68
N LYS A 266 -36.21 3.36 2.29
CA LYS A 266 -36.81 2.02 2.30
C LYS A 266 -37.93 1.95 1.25
N THR A 267 -37.97 0.86 0.48
CA THR A 267 -39.17 0.42 -0.25
C THR A 267 -39.28 -1.10 -0.16
N VAL A 268 -40.48 -1.66 -0.23
CA VAL A 268 -40.68 -3.13 -0.32
C VAL A 268 -41.22 -3.44 -1.71
N VAL A 269 -40.56 -4.37 -2.39
CA VAL A 269 -40.86 -4.77 -3.77
C VAL A 269 -41.05 -6.28 -3.87
N GLN A 270 -41.99 -6.71 -4.70
CA GLN A 270 -42.26 -8.12 -5.02
C GLN A 270 -41.57 -8.48 -6.35
N THR A 271 -40.90 -9.63 -6.41
CA THR A 271 -40.23 -10.06 -7.65
C THR A 271 -41.24 -10.45 -8.75
N PRO A 272 -40.94 -10.18 -10.04
CA PRO A 272 -39.74 -9.51 -10.55
C PRO A 272 -39.82 -7.98 -10.42
N PHE A 273 -38.70 -7.34 -10.10
CA PHE A 273 -38.62 -5.88 -9.98
C PHE A 273 -37.36 -5.30 -10.63
N SER A 274 -37.43 -4.00 -10.90
CA SER A 274 -36.33 -3.17 -11.39
C SER A 274 -36.51 -1.75 -10.83
N GLY A 275 -35.51 -1.23 -10.11
CA GLY A 275 -35.49 0.14 -9.59
C GLY A 275 -34.14 0.81 -9.89
N SER A 276 -34.08 2.15 -9.89
CA SER A 276 -32.85 2.87 -10.29
C SER A 276 -32.64 4.18 -9.55
N THR A 277 -31.38 4.59 -9.43
CA THR A 277 -31.01 5.95 -9.00
C THR A 277 -30.56 6.84 -10.16
N SER A 278 -30.46 8.14 -9.88
CA SER A 278 -29.82 9.22 -10.67
C SER A 278 -30.67 9.99 -11.69
N THR A 279 -30.06 11.11 -12.11
CA THR A 279 -30.44 12.00 -13.22
C THR A 279 -30.19 11.39 -14.61
N ILE A 280 -29.48 10.26 -14.72
CA ILE A 280 -29.26 9.57 -15.99
C ILE A 280 -30.56 8.86 -16.37
N THR A 281 -31.22 9.30 -17.46
CA THR A 281 -32.49 8.70 -17.89
C THR A 281 -32.35 7.19 -18.12
N SER A 282 -33.39 6.41 -17.80
CA SER A 282 -33.36 4.95 -17.95
C SER A 282 -33.03 4.51 -19.40
N THR A 283 -33.40 5.30 -20.40
CA THR A 283 -33.02 5.08 -21.81
C THR A 283 -31.51 5.27 -22.03
N SER A 284 -30.93 6.35 -21.51
CA SER A 284 -29.48 6.60 -21.57
C SER A 284 -28.68 5.54 -20.82
N LEU A 285 -29.15 5.16 -19.62
CA LEU A 285 -28.57 4.10 -18.79
C LEU A 285 -28.56 2.76 -19.52
N THR A 286 -29.69 2.37 -20.12
CA THR A 286 -29.81 1.13 -20.90
C THR A 286 -28.88 1.13 -22.10
N LYS A 287 -28.71 2.26 -22.78
CA LYS A 287 -27.75 2.38 -23.89
C LYS A 287 -26.30 2.22 -23.42
N LEU A 288 -25.88 2.97 -22.39
CA LEU A 288 -24.50 2.91 -21.88
C LEU A 288 -24.12 1.50 -21.41
N LEU A 289 -25.02 0.81 -20.72
CA LEU A 289 -24.83 -0.58 -20.31
C LEU A 289 -24.78 -1.54 -21.51
N GLY A 290 -25.66 -1.36 -22.51
CA GLY A 290 -25.64 -2.15 -23.75
C GLY A 290 -24.35 -1.99 -24.55
N ASP A 291 -23.90 -0.75 -24.76
CA ASP A 291 -22.65 -0.43 -25.45
C ASP A 291 -21.42 -1.02 -24.69
N PHE A 292 -21.46 -1.05 -23.35
CA PHE A 292 -20.45 -1.70 -22.51
C PHE A 292 -20.48 -3.24 -22.63
N TYR A 293 -21.64 -3.88 -22.47
CA TYR A 293 -21.79 -5.34 -22.57
C TYR A 293 -21.41 -5.87 -23.96
N LEU A 294 -21.60 -5.07 -25.01
CA LEU A 294 -21.21 -5.40 -26.39
C LEU A 294 -19.73 -5.17 -26.72
N SER A 295 -18.94 -4.54 -25.85
CA SER A 295 -17.54 -4.17 -26.12
C SER A 295 -16.52 -4.68 -25.10
N PHE A 296 -16.92 -4.90 -23.85
CA PHE A 296 -16.04 -5.41 -22.79
C PHE A 296 -15.49 -6.81 -23.09
N PRO A 297 -16.29 -7.83 -23.48
CA PRO A 297 -15.76 -9.17 -23.80
C PRO A 297 -14.66 -9.17 -24.88
N GLN A 298 -14.78 -8.30 -25.87
CA GLN A 298 -13.84 -8.15 -26.98
C GLN A 298 -12.57 -7.42 -26.55
N ARG A 299 -12.68 -6.37 -25.72
CA ARG A 299 -11.52 -5.73 -25.08
C ARG A 299 -10.76 -6.73 -24.21
N VAL A 300 -11.45 -7.49 -23.35
CA VAL A 300 -10.84 -8.54 -22.52
C VAL A 300 -10.12 -9.58 -23.38
N SER A 301 -10.74 -10.03 -24.48
CA SER A 301 -10.13 -11.00 -25.41
C SER A 301 -8.95 -10.43 -26.22
N SER A 302 -8.82 -9.09 -26.31
CA SER A 302 -7.71 -8.40 -26.98
C SER A 302 -6.51 -8.17 -26.04
N VAL A 303 -6.76 -7.90 -24.76
CA VAL A 303 -5.73 -7.73 -23.72
C VAL A 303 -5.23 -9.08 -23.20
N PHE A 304 -6.16 -10.00 -22.94
CA PHE A 304 -5.91 -11.35 -22.42
C PHE A 304 -6.37 -12.40 -23.45
N PRO A 305 -5.68 -12.51 -24.61
CA PRO A 305 -6.03 -13.48 -25.64
C PRO A 305 -5.92 -14.92 -25.12
N GLN A 306 -6.75 -15.82 -25.64
CA GLN A 306 -6.76 -17.24 -25.26
C GLN A 306 -5.96 -18.11 -26.21
N SER A 307 -5.21 -19.08 -25.68
CA SER A 307 -4.64 -20.18 -26.46
C SER A 307 -5.03 -21.54 -25.92
N ALA A 308 -4.85 -22.58 -26.73
CA ALA A 308 -5.03 -23.96 -26.30
C ALA A 308 -4.26 -24.27 -24.99
N PRO A 309 -4.84 -25.07 -24.07
CA PRO A 309 -6.17 -25.70 -24.17
C PRO A 309 -7.35 -24.80 -23.71
N PHE A 310 -7.10 -23.57 -23.24
CA PHE A 310 -8.10 -22.72 -22.56
C PHE A 310 -8.93 -21.84 -23.51
N GLN A 311 -9.52 -22.44 -24.54
CA GLN A 311 -10.30 -21.73 -25.55
C GLN A 311 -11.80 -22.01 -25.40
N GLY A 312 -12.63 -21.01 -25.68
CA GLY A 312 -14.09 -21.13 -25.73
C GLY A 312 -14.82 -20.26 -24.70
N GLN A 313 -16.15 -20.23 -24.80
CA GLN A 313 -16.96 -19.24 -24.05
C GLN A 313 -16.87 -19.38 -22.53
N ASP A 314 -16.79 -20.59 -21.98
CA ASP A 314 -16.68 -20.79 -20.53
C ASP A 314 -15.37 -20.20 -19.98
N TYR A 315 -14.25 -20.47 -20.66
CA TYR A 315 -12.96 -19.85 -20.33
C TYR A 315 -12.99 -18.33 -20.56
N ALA A 316 -13.73 -17.83 -21.55
CA ALA A 316 -13.85 -16.39 -21.79
C ALA A 316 -14.64 -15.68 -20.67
N LYS A 317 -15.73 -16.30 -20.19
CA LYS A 317 -16.46 -15.84 -19.00
C LYS A 317 -15.58 -15.89 -17.75
N PHE A 318 -14.76 -16.92 -17.58
CA PHE A 318 -13.79 -17.02 -16.49
C PHE A 318 -12.73 -15.90 -16.56
N THR A 319 -12.12 -15.64 -17.73
CA THR A 319 -11.20 -14.51 -17.97
C THR A 319 -11.85 -13.17 -17.59
N GLN A 320 -13.10 -12.95 -18.01
CA GLN A 320 -13.87 -11.74 -17.68
C GLN A 320 -14.16 -11.62 -16.18
N ALA A 321 -14.58 -12.72 -15.53
CA ALA A 321 -14.90 -12.73 -14.11
C ALA A 321 -13.67 -12.53 -13.20
N LEU A 322 -12.50 -13.09 -13.54
CA LEU A 322 -11.25 -12.84 -12.80
C LEU A 322 -10.91 -11.34 -12.79
N LEU A 323 -10.87 -10.72 -13.97
CA LEU A 323 -10.54 -9.31 -14.15
C LEU A 323 -11.57 -8.39 -13.47
N SER A 324 -12.86 -8.68 -13.69
CA SER A 324 -13.98 -7.87 -13.21
C SER A 324 -14.09 -7.90 -11.68
N ASN A 325 -13.85 -9.05 -11.03
CA ASN A 325 -13.87 -9.14 -9.57
C ASN A 325 -12.59 -8.62 -8.92
N LEU A 326 -11.43 -8.70 -9.58
CA LEU A 326 -10.22 -7.99 -9.13
C LEU A 326 -10.48 -6.48 -9.10
N MET A 327 -10.92 -5.90 -10.23
CA MET A 327 -11.29 -4.49 -10.31
C MET A 327 -12.45 -4.13 -9.35
N GLY A 328 -13.41 -5.03 -9.16
CA GLY A 328 -14.51 -4.88 -8.19
C GLY A 328 -14.10 -5.06 -6.72
N GLY A 329 -12.84 -5.41 -6.46
CA GLY A 329 -12.18 -5.37 -5.16
C GLY A 329 -11.33 -4.12 -4.93
N LEU A 330 -11.32 -3.16 -5.87
CA LEU A 330 -10.67 -1.85 -5.69
C LEU A 330 -11.43 -1.03 -4.64
N GLY A 331 -10.74 -0.61 -3.57
CA GLY A 331 -11.29 0.21 -2.49
C GLY A 331 -10.54 1.53 -2.32
N PHE A 332 -11.25 2.52 -1.80
CA PHE A 332 -10.67 3.79 -1.36
C PHE A 332 -10.88 3.94 0.15
N PHE A 333 -9.78 3.85 0.88
CA PHE A 333 -9.74 3.86 2.34
C PHE A 333 -9.23 5.22 2.82
N HIS A 334 -9.82 5.76 3.88
CA HIS A 334 -9.29 6.94 4.56
C HIS A 334 -9.41 6.76 6.07
N GLY A 335 -8.36 7.12 6.80
CA GLY A 335 -8.38 7.10 8.25
C GLY A 335 -7.00 7.01 8.88
N ASP A 336 -6.99 7.03 10.20
CA ASP A 336 -5.81 6.89 11.04
C ASP A 336 -5.34 5.42 11.12
N SER A 337 -4.06 5.20 11.41
CA SER A 337 -3.48 3.87 11.69
C SER A 337 -2.82 3.83 13.07
N LYS A 338 -2.54 2.63 13.59
CA LYS A 338 -1.86 2.41 14.87
C LYS A 338 -0.47 1.85 14.61
N MET A 339 0.55 2.41 15.25
CA MET A 339 1.92 1.90 15.14
C MET A 339 2.66 1.94 16.48
N ASP A 340 3.68 1.09 16.66
CA ASP A 340 4.57 1.17 17.81
C ASP A 340 5.72 2.17 17.57
N ASP A 341 5.78 3.20 18.41
CA ASP A 341 6.81 4.25 18.43
C ASP A 341 7.87 4.02 19.54
N SER A 342 7.89 2.84 20.17
CA SER A 342 8.79 2.53 21.29
C SER A 342 10.27 2.51 20.91
N HIS A 343 10.59 2.14 19.66
CA HIS A 343 11.96 1.92 19.17
C HIS A 343 12.78 1.00 20.11
N ALA A 344 12.15 -0.03 20.66
CA ALA A 344 12.75 -0.91 21.67
C ALA A 344 14.00 -1.64 21.13
N PRO A 345 15.11 -1.68 21.89
CA PRO A 345 16.37 -2.28 21.42
C PRO A 345 16.27 -3.79 21.19
N GLU A 346 15.32 -4.47 21.82
CA GLU A 346 15.04 -5.89 21.57
C GLU A 346 14.65 -6.18 20.11
N TYR A 347 14.14 -5.19 19.36
CA TYR A 347 13.76 -5.31 17.95
C TYR A 347 14.97 -5.35 16.98
N GLU A 348 16.19 -5.07 17.46
CA GLU A 348 17.41 -5.37 16.69
C GLU A 348 17.70 -6.88 16.63
N GLU A 349 17.07 -7.67 17.53
CA GLU A 349 17.09 -9.13 17.54
C GLU A 349 18.51 -9.74 17.54
N THR A 350 19.40 -9.17 18.36
CA THR A 350 20.82 -9.53 18.46
C THR A 350 21.11 -10.80 19.25
N ASP A 351 20.18 -11.21 20.11
CA ASP A 351 20.40 -12.20 21.16
C ASP A 351 19.69 -13.53 20.88
N ILE A 352 20.24 -14.63 21.41
CA ILE A 352 19.55 -15.93 21.40
C ILE A 352 18.25 -15.77 22.20
N LYS A 353 17.13 -16.32 21.71
CA LYS A 353 15.75 -16.06 22.21
C LYS A 353 15.23 -14.64 21.97
N PHE A 354 15.71 -13.94 20.92
CA PHE A 354 15.20 -12.62 20.54
C PHE A 354 13.66 -12.53 20.45
N TRP A 355 12.96 -13.59 20.04
CA TRP A 355 11.50 -13.61 19.96
C TRP A 355 10.82 -13.48 21.35
N GLU A 356 11.45 -13.98 22.42
CA GLU A 356 10.96 -13.82 23.79
C GLU A 356 11.14 -12.37 24.25
N LEU A 357 12.30 -11.78 23.96
CA LEU A 357 12.64 -10.40 24.28
C LEU A 357 11.76 -9.39 23.51
N ALA A 358 11.53 -9.64 22.22
CA ALA A 358 10.66 -8.84 21.37
C ALA A 358 9.18 -8.94 21.82
N ALA A 359 8.71 -10.12 22.26
CA ALA A 359 7.38 -10.27 22.82
C ALA A 359 7.20 -9.51 24.15
N GLU A 360 8.20 -9.48 25.04
CA GLU A 360 8.16 -8.62 26.24
C GLU A 360 8.25 -7.12 25.89
N ALA A 361 8.95 -6.74 24.81
CA ALA A 361 8.96 -5.37 24.31
C ALA A 361 7.60 -4.93 23.74
N MET A 362 6.90 -5.80 23.00
CA MET A 362 5.56 -5.52 22.45
C MET A 362 4.50 -5.31 23.55
N LYS A 363 4.60 -6.01 24.69
CA LYS A 363 3.72 -5.79 25.86
C LYS A 363 3.85 -4.39 26.48
N ARG A 364 4.95 -3.69 26.21
CA ARG A 364 5.24 -2.31 26.63
C ARG A 364 5.37 -1.34 25.44
N ALA A 365 4.83 -1.72 24.27
CA ALA A 365 4.83 -0.91 23.06
C ALA A 365 4.21 0.47 23.31
N LYS A 366 4.83 1.51 22.73
CA LYS A 366 4.33 2.88 22.76
C LYS A 366 3.42 3.05 21.55
N VAL A 367 2.23 2.47 21.62
CA VAL A 367 1.25 2.54 20.54
C VAL A 367 0.80 3.98 20.35
N VAL A 368 1.06 4.54 19.17
CA VAL A 368 0.61 5.88 18.75
C VAL A 368 -0.38 5.77 17.59
N THR A 369 -1.31 6.71 17.55
CA THR A 369 -2.21 6.91 16.41
C THR A 369 -1.52 7.83 15.40
N ALA A 370 -1.24 7.32 14.20
CA ALA A 370 -0.71 8.11 13.11
C ALA A 370 -1.81 9.01 12.49
N PRO A 371 -1.47 10.22 11.99
CA PRO A 371 -2.45 11.09 11.33
C PRO A 371 -3.16 10.40 10.16
N PRO A 372 -4.44 10.73 9.89
CA PRO A 372 -5.19 10.10 8.80
C PRO A 372 -4.50 10.23 7.44
N ARG A 373 -4.41 9.10 6.72
CA ARG A 373 -3.99 9.04 5.31
C ARG A 373 -5.09 8.42 4.45
N SER A 374 -4.94 8.53 3.14
CA SER A 374 -5.82 7.89 2.15
C SER A 374 -5.06 6.82 1.37
N LEU A 375 -5.75 5.75 0.98
CA LEU A 375 -5.22 4.66 0.17
C LEU A 375 -6.24 4.21 -0.89
N LEU A 376 -5.85 4.27 -2.16
CA LEU A 376 -6.47 3.50 -3.24
C LEU A 376 -5.73 2.16 -3.37
N SER A 377 -6.42 1.03 -3.15
CA SER A 377 -5.82 -0.32 -3.20
C SER A 377 -6.87 -1.36 -3.58
N HIS A 378 -6.46 -2.40 -4.30
CA HIS A 378 -7.24 -3.63 -4.38
C HIS A 378 -7.22 -4.36 -3.03
N THR A 379 -8.15 -5.29 -2.84
CA THR A 379 -8.30 -6.09 -1.61
C THR A 379 -8.18 -7.58 -1.92
N PRO A 380 -7.40 -8.38 -1.16
CA PRO A 380 -7.21 -9.80 -1.47
C PRO A 380 -8.51 -10.62 -1.51
N SER A 381 -9.46 -10.30 -0.63
CA SER A 381 -10.80 -10.91 -0.58
C SER A 381 -11.81 -9.95 0.06
N ARG A 382 -12.91 -9.64 -0.64
CA ARG A 382 -13.98 -8.75 -0.16
C ARG A 382 -14.58 -9.11 1.21
N PRO A 383 -14.94 -10.37 1.53
CA PRO A 383 -15.56 -10.70 2.82
C PRO A 383 -14.61 -10.68 4.02
N PHE A 384 -13.31 -10.98 3.83
CA PHE A 384 -12.38 -11.30 4.93
C PHE A 384 -11.16 -10.36 5.00
N PHE A 385 -10.66 -9.92 3.84
CA PHE A 385 -9.53 -9.01 3.70
C PHE A 385 -9.87 -7.70 2.95
N PRO A 386 -10.97 -6.96 3.27
CA PRO A 386 -11.34 -5.73 2.56
C PRO A 386 -10.48 -4.52 2.99
N ARG A 387 -9.17 -4.61 2.80
CA ARG A 387 -8.15 -3.61 3.12
C ARG A 387 -6.89 -3.87 2.29
N GLY A 388 -6.01 -2.88 2.18
CA GLY A 388 -4.76 -3.02 1.43
C GLY A 388 -3.73 -3.88 2.17
N PHE A 389 -3.08 -4.79 1.45
CA PHE A 389 -1.92 -5.55 1.89
C PHE A 389 -0.75 -5.33 0.93
N LEU A 390 0.43 -4.99 1.47
CA LEU A 390 1.56 -4.45 0.70
C LEU A 390 2.12 -5.44 -0.32
N TRP A 391 2.22 -6.72 0.05
CA TRP A 391 2.80 -7.73 -0.81
C TRP A 391 1.79 -8.32 -1.81
N ASP A 392 0.52 -8.42 -1.42
CA ASP A 392 -0.59 -8.78 -2.31
C ASP A 392 -0.75 -7.79 -3.47
N GLU A 393 -0.63 -6.48 -3.21
CA GLU A 393 -0.89 -5.45 -4.23
C GLU A 393 0.08 -5.53 -5.43
N GLY A 394 1.34 -5.93 -5.19
CA GLY A 394 2.28 -6.19 -6.28
C GLY A 394 1.84 -7.33 -7.20
N PHE A 395 1.05 -8.29 -6.72
CA PHE A 395 0.41 -9.31 -7.57
C PHE A 395 -0.88 -8.78 -8.22
N HIS A 396 -1.72 -8.04 -7.47
CA HIS A 396 -2.93 -7.40 -7.98
C HIS A 396 -2.65 -6.53 -9.22
N LEU A 397 -1.53 -5.79 -9.19
CA LEU A 397 -1.20 -4.82 -10.22
C LEU A 397 -0.55 -5.40 -11.48
N ILE A 398 -0.08 -6.66 -11.50
CA ILE A 398 0.47 -7.27 -12.72
C ILE A 398 -0.60 -7.38 -13.85
N PRO A 399 -1.78 -7.99 -13.63
CA PRO A 399 -2.83 -8.00 -14.66
C PRO A 399 -3.45 -6.60 -14.89
N ILE A 400 -3.53 -5.74 -13.87
CA ILE A 400 -4.03 -4.37 -14.07
C ILE A 400 -3.07 -3.54 -14.94
N ALA A 401 -1.76 -3.79 -14.93
CA ALA A 401 -0.80 -3.16 -15.84
C ALA A 401 -1.00 -3.54 -17.33
N GLU A 402 -1.67 -4.66 -17.61
CA GLU A 402 -2.12 -5.02 -18.97
C GLU A 402 -3.44 -4.34 -19.36
N TRP A 403 -4.34 -4.13 -18.39
CA TRP A 403 -5.69 -3.59 -18.62
C TRP A 403 -5.79 -2.05 -18.56
N ASP A 404 -5.18 -1.42 -17.56
CA ASP A 404 -5.21 0.02 -17.31
C ASP A 404 -3.90 0.47 -16.62
N PHE A 405 -2.94 0.88 -17.46
CA PHE A 405 -1.65 1.40 -17.03
C PHE A 405 -1.78 2.64 -16.12
N ASP A 406 -2.76 3.51 -16.38
CA ASP A 406 -2.94 4.74 -15.60
C ASP A 406 -3.54 4.44 -14.22
N LEU A 407 -4.46 3.48 -14.11
CA LEU A 407 -4.90 2.93 -12.82
C LEU A 407 -3.74 2.31 -12.04
N THR A 408 -2.88 1.54 -12.72
CA THR A 408 -1.70 0.92 -12.10
C THR A 408 -0.80 1.98 -11.46
N VAL A 409 -0.57 3.09 -12.16
CA VAL A 409 0.21 4.23 -11.62
C VAL A 409 -0.54 4.93 -10.47
N SER A 410 -1.87 5.14 -10.57
CA SER A 410 -2.67 5.74 -9.48
C SER A 410 -2.54 4.94 -8.18
N VAL A 411 -2.71 3.62 -8.24
CA VAL A 411 -2.64 2.72 -7.07
C VAL A 411 -1.22 2.64 -6.52
N LEU A 412 -0.21 2.44 -7.39
CA LEU A 412 1.20 2.36 -6.97
C LEU A 412 1.66 3.67 -6.30
N ARG A 413 1.27 4.83 -6.83
CA ARG A 413 1.51 6.14 -6.20
C ARG A 413 0.82 6.23 -4.83
N SER A 414 -0.44 5.77 -4.73
CA SER A 414 -1.19 5.80 -3.46
C SER A 414 -0.62 4.88 -2.38
N TRP A 415 0.06 3.79 -2.74
CA TRP A 415 0.81 2.98 -1.78
C TRP A 415 2.11 3.64 -1.34
N LEU A 416 2.84 4.27 -2.26
CA LEU A 416 4.11 4.93 -1.97
C LEU A 416 3.96 6.23 -1.17
N SER A 417 2.80 6.90 -1.21
CA SER A 417 2.49 8.05 -0.34
C SER A 417 2.20 7.68 1.12
N LEU A 418 1.99 6.39 1.42
CA LEU A 418 1.91 5.88 2.80
C LEU A 418 3.29 5.72 3.47
N MET A 419 4.37 5.83 2.70
CA MET A 419 5.73 5.72 3.19
C MET A 419 6.04 6.78 4.28
N ASP A 420 6.91 6.42 5.22
CA ASP A 420 7.39 7.34 6.25
C ASP A 420 8.68 8.10 5.82
N SER A 421 9.31 8.79 6.77
CA SER A 421 10.56 9.52 6.56
C SER A 421 11.78 8.61 6.33
N ASP A 422 11.81 7.39 6.87
CA ASP A 422 12.95 6.46 6.82
C ASP A 422 12.90 5.50 5.61
N GLY A 423 11.69 5.25 5.08
CA GLY A 423 11.39 4.44 3.90
C GLY A 423 10.49 3.22 4.16
N TRP A 424 9.93 3.08 5.35
CA TRP A 424 9.00 1.99 5.69
C TRP A 424 7.61 2.24 5.11
N ILE A 425 6.90 1.15 4.79
CA ILE A 425 5.46 1.11 4.53
C ILE A 425 4.90 -0.05 5.37
N GLY A 426 3.83 0.21 6.15
CA GLY A 426 3.16 -0.84 6.92
C GLY A 426 2.59 -1.94 6.02
N ARG A 427 2.74 -3.21 6.44
CA ARG A 427 2.34 -4.36 5.63
C ARG A 427 0.83 -4.45 5.39
N GLU A 428 0.03 -3.98 6.35
CA GLU A 428 -1.42 -4.15 6.36
C GLU A 428 -2.09 -2.82 6.73
N GLN A 429 -2.86 -2.26 5.80
CA GLN A 429 -3.31 -0.86 5.85
C GLN A 429 -4.70 -0.73 6.47
N ILE A 430 -4.70 -0.77 7.81
CA ILE A 430 -5.91 -0.76 8.65
C ILE A 430 -6.31 0.70 8.98
N LEU A 431 -6.76 1.42 7.95
CA LEU A 431 -7.09 2.85 8.04
C LEU A 431 -8.53 3.07 8.56
N GLY A 432 -8.66 3.78 9.69
CA GLY A 432 -9.96 4.19 10.24
C GLY A 432 -10.78 3.07 10.91
N PRO A 433 -11.95 3.40 11.50
CA PRO A 433 -12.75 2.47 12.29
C PRO A 433 -13.44 1.37 11.46
N GLU A 434 -13.82 1.65 10.20
CA GLU A 434 -14.44 0.67 9.31
C GLU A 434 -13.48 -0.51 9.03
N ALA A 435 -12.23 -0.24 8.64
CA ALA A 435 -11.23 -1.29 8.41
C ALA A 435 -10.88 -2.07 9.69
N ARG A 436 -10.78 -1.37 10.84
CA ARG A 436 -10.50 -1.99 12.15
C ARG A 436 -11.58 -2.96 12.61
N SER A 437 -12.83 -2.78 12.17
CA SER A 437 -13.93 -3.68 12.54
C SER A 437 -13.74 -5.13 12.05
N LYS A 438 -12.94 -5.33 10.99
CA LYS A 438 -12.59 -6.63 10.40
C LYS A 438 -11.21 -7.14 10.84
N VAL A 439 -10.59 -6.57 11.89
CA VAL A 439 -9.27 -6.98 12.39
C VAL A 439 -9.24 -7.08 13.93
N PRO A 440 -8.90 -8.25 14.52
CA PRO A 440 -8.68 -8.39 15.96
C PRO A 440 -7.65 -7.39 16.51
N SER A 441 -7.89 -6.89 17.72
CA SER A 441 -7.15 -5.78 18.36
C SER A 441 -5.62 -5.92 18.33
N GLU A 442 -5.15 -7.15 18.54
CA GLU A 442 -3.78 -7.63 18.60
C GLU A 442 -3.03 -7.49 17.27
N PHE A 443 -3.73 -7.51 16.13
CA PHE A 443 -3.16 -7.34 14.79
C PHE A 443 -3.30 -5.90 14.25
N GLN A 444 -3.96 -4.99 14.98
CA GLN A 444 -4.16 -3.61 14.52
C GLN A 444 -2.90 -2.73 14.60
N VAL A 445 -1.90 -3.10 15.41
CA VAL A 445 -0.67 -2.32 15.60
C VAL A 445 0.37 -2.74 14.56
N GLN A 446 0.85 -1.79 13.77
CA GLN A 446 1.94 -2.00 12.80
C GLN A 446 3.31 -1.68 13.44
N TYR A 447 4.34 -2.42 13.07
CA TYR A 447 5.69 -2.30 13.66
C TYR A 447 6.70 -1.79 12.62
N PRO A 448 7.33 -0.62 12.80
CA PRO A 448 8.21 0.00 11.78
C PRO A 448 9.47 -0.78 11.36
N HIS A 449 9.83 -1.84 12.09
CA HIS A 449 10.94 -2.74 11.76
C HIS A 449 10.50 -3.99 10.96
N TYR A 450 9.19 -4.23 10.84
CA TYR A 450 8.62 -5.34 10.08
C TYR A 450 8.51 -4.99 8.59
N ALA A 451 9.16 -5.80 7.76
CA ALA A 451 9.08 -5.74 6.31
C ALA A 451 8.03 -6.72 5.74
N ASN A 452 7.80 -6.65 4.44
CA ASN A 452 7.24 -7.74 3.65
C ASN A 452 7.93 -7.83 2.27
N PRO A 453 7.71 -8.90 1.48
CA PRO A 453 8.19 -9.03 0.12
C PRO A 453 7.97 -7.77 -0.74
N GLN A 454 9.01 -7.34 -1.45
CA GLN A 454 9.01 -6.14 -2.29
C GLN A 454 8.29 -6.38 -3.64
N THR A 455 7.08 -6.94 -3.61
CA THR A 455 6.35 -7.35 -4.84
C THR A 455 5.99 -6.18 -5.75
N LEU A 456 5.85 -4.96 -5.22
CA LEU A 456 5.72 -3.73 -6.03
C LEU A 456 6.90 -3.56 -7.02
N ALA A 457 8.08 -4.12 -6.72
CA ALA A 457 9.23 -4.12 -7.63
C ALA A 457 9.05 -4.99 -8.88
N LEU A 458 8.14 -5.98 -8.86
CA LEU A 458 7.77 -6.76 -10.03
C LEU A 458 7.13 -5.89 -11.12
N LEU A 459 6.56 -4.73 -10.75
CA LEU A 459 5.91 -3.82 -11.67
C LEU A 459 6.92 -3.01 -12.50
N PHE A 460 8.13 -2.71 -12.02
CA PHE A 460 9.05 -1.83 -12.75
C PHE A 460 9.48 -2.40 -14.12
N PRO A 461 9.86 -3.69 -14.28
CA PRO A 461 10.15 -4.23 -15.61
C PRO A 461 8.92 -4.18 -16.54
N ILE A 462 7.70 -4.30 -16.00
CA ILE A 462 6.45 -4.18 -16.77
C ILE A 462 6.21 -2.73 -17.22
N LEU A 463 6.35 -1.77 -16.29
CA LEU A 463 6.20 -0.33 -16.57
C LEU A 463 7.26 0.13 -17.58
N LEU A 464 8.51 -0.32 -17.42
CA LEU A 464 9.62 -0.02 -18.32
C LEU A 464 9.46 -0.70 -19.70
N GLN A 465 8.99 -1.94 -19.75
CA GLN A 465 8.65 -2.61 -21.02
C GLN A 465 7.62 -1.80 -21.80
N LYS A 466 6.52 -1.39 -21.15
CA LYS A 466 5.45 -0.63 -21.80
C LYS A 466 5.91 0.78 -22.20
N MET A 467 6.80 1.40 -21.43
CA MET A 467 7.41 2.70 -21.81
C MET A 467 8.39 2.60 -22.98
N THR A 468 9.10 1.47 -23.13
CA THR A 468 10.07 1.23 -24.21
C THR A 468 9.44 0.64 -25.47
N ASP A 469 8.27 0.00 -25.37
CA ASP A 469 7.42 -0.39 -26.51
C ASP A 469 5.93 -0.11 -26.23
N PRO A 470 5.49 1.16 -26.31
CA PRO A 470 4.06 1.51 -26.17
C PRO A 470 3.19 0.83 -27.22
N SER A 471 3.75 0.46 -28.38
CA SER A 471 3.04 -0.22 -29.46
C SER A 471 2.65 -1.67 -29.13
N SER A 472 3.23 -2.25 -28.07
CA SER A 472 2.86 -3.57 -27.53
C SER A 472 1.60 -3.54 -26.67
N TYR A 473 1.28 -2.42 -26.02
CA TYR A 473 0.18 -2.32 -25.04
C TYR A 473 -1.21 -2.37 -25.70
N ARG A 474 -2.18 -3.00 -25.04
CA ARG A 474 -3.55 -3.24 -25.57
C ARG A 474 -4.69 -2.77 -24.67
N GLY A 475 -4.37 -2.30 -23.46
CA GLY A 475 -5.35 -1.86 -22.47
C GLY A 475 -5.97 -0.49 -22.74
N SER A 476 -6.64 0.05 -21.72
CA SER A 476 -7.23 1.40 -21.70
C SER A 476 -6.18 2.47 -22.07
N PRO A 477 -6.50 3.44 -22.94
CA PRO A 477 -5.56 4.50 -23.33
C PRO A 477 -4.91 5.19 -22.12
N SER A 478 -3.59 5.41 -22.20
CA SER A 478 -2.76 5.89 -21.11
C SER A 478 -2.08 7.20 -21.48
N LYS A 479 -2.18 8.22 -20.60
CA LYS A 479 -1.52 9.52 -20.81
C LYS A 479 0.01 9.44 -20.72
N TYR A 480 0.51 8.44 -19.99
CA TYR A 480 1.95 8.19 -19.83
C TYR A 480 2.55 7.45 -21.02
N LEU A 481 1.78 6.57 -21.67
CA LEU A 481 2.23 5.84 -22.87
C LEU A 481 2.01 6.63 -24.17
N SER A 482 1.13 7.63 -24.18
CA SER A 482 0.98 8.57 -25.30
C SER A 482 2.10 9.63 -25.38
N ASP A 483 2.78 9.90 -24.26
CA ASP A 483 3.98 10.76 -24.21
C ASP A 483 5.06 10.09 -23.33
N PRO A 484 5.80 9.10 -23.86
CA PRO A 484 6.80 8.37 -23.09
C PRO A 484 7.97 9.24 -22.63
N ASP A 485 8.39 10.21 -23.45
CA ASP A 485 9.58 11.03 -23.19
C ASP A 485 9.33 12.21 -22.25
N GLY A 486 8.13 12.79 -22.25
CA GLY A 486 7.69 13.81 -21.30
C GLY A 486 7.01 13.22 -20.08
N ALA A 487 5.69 13.05 -20.14
CA ALA A 487 4.84 12.58 -19.04
C ALA A 487 5.27 11.21 -18.49
N GLY A 488 5.60 10.26 -19.38
CA GLY A 488 6.04 8.90 -19.03
C GLY A 488 7.32 8.87 -18.21
N LYS A 489 8.41 9.45 -18.71
CA LYS A 489 9.68 9.58 -17.97
C LYS A 489 9.58 10.45 -16.72
N THR A 490 8.69 11.44 -16.69
CA THR A 490 8.43 12.25 -15.48
C THR A 490 7.82 11.38 -14.37
N MET A 491 6.78 10.61 -14.71
CA MET A 491 6.14 9.66 -13.81
C MET A 491 7.10 8.54 -13.37
N LEU A 492 7.90 7.99 -14.29
CA LEU A 492 8.88 6.96 -13.93
C LEU A 492 9.97 7.48 -12.99
N ARG A 493 10.41 8.76 -13.12
CA ARG A 493 11.38 9.37 -12.20
C ARG A 493 10.79 9.63 -10.81
N GLU A 494 9.53 10.04 -10.74
CA GLU A 494 8.77 10.18 -9.49
C GLU A 494 8.71 8.83 -8.73
N LEU A 495 8.22 7.79 -9.41
CA LEU A 495 8.11 6.44 -8.84
C LEU A 495 9.49 5.88 -8.46
N TYR A 496 10.50 6.02 -9.34
CA TYR A 496 11.87 5.58 -9.09
C TYR A 496 12.44 6.14 -7.78
N GLY A 497 12.28 7.45 -7.52
CA GLY A 497 12.79 8.08 -6.30
C GLY A 497 12.17 7.52 -5.01
N LEU A 498 10.86 7.26 -5.02
CA LEU A 498 10.14 6.66 -3.90
C LEU A 498 10.57 5.19 -3.69
N LEU A 499 10.63 4.41 -4.77
CA LEU A 499 10.91 2.98 -4.71
C LEU A 499 12.39 2.69 -4.38
N SER A 500 13.32 3.53 -4.85
CA SER A 500 14.72 3.54 -4.43
C SER A 500 14.85 3.73 -2.91
N LYS A 501 14.07 4.66 -2.34
CA LYS A 501 14.03 4.89 -0.89
C LYS A 501 13.51 3.66 -0.11
N HIS A 502 12.43 3.03 -0.58
CA HIS A 502 11.89 1.82 0.06
C HIS A 502 12.89 0.64 0.02
N TYR A 503 13.54 0.43 -1.11
CA TYR A 503 14.61 -0.56 -1.27
C TYR A 503 15.82 -0.28 -0.35
N ALA A 504 16.22 1.00 -0.22
CA ALA A 504 17.29 1.41 0.69
C ALA A 504 16.91 1.25 2.18
N TRP A 505 15.63 1.38 2.52
CA TRP A 505 15.09 1.01 3.83
C TRP A 505 15.16 -0.50 4.05
N PHE A 506 14.60 -1.31 3.15
CA PHE A 506 14.54 -2.77 3.27
C PHE A 506 15.94 -3.35 3.47
N ARG A 507 16.90 -2.96 2.63
CA ARG A 507 18.28 -3.44 2.73
C ARG A 507 18.98 -3.03 4.02
N ARG A 508 18.63 -1.88 4.60
CA ARG A 508 19.19 -1.42 5.87
C ARG A 508 18.61 -2.20 7.05
N THR A 509 17.29 -2.35 7.13
CA THR A 509 16.62 -2.92 8.31
C THR A 509 16.62 -4.45 8.32
N GLN A 510 16.53 -5.09 7.15
CA GLN A 510 16.54 -6.56 7.05
C GLN A 510 17.96 -7.13 6.86
N ALA A 511 19.02 -6.32 6.95
CA ALA A 511 20.40 -6.76 6.81
C ALA A 511 20.75 -7.91 7.78
N GLY A 512 21.48 -8.91 7.28
CA GLY A 512 22.04 -9.99 8.07
C GLY A 512 23.40 -9.63 8.69
N ASN A 513 23.80 -10.36 9.73
CA ASN A 513 25.06 -10.07 10.41
C ASN A 513 26.26 -10.76 9.71
N PHE A 514 27.16 -9.94 9.16
CA PHE A 514 28.44 -10.32 8.53
C PHE A 514 29.69 -9.91 9.33
N SER A 515 29.53 -9.58 10.62
CA SER A 515 30.69 -9.42 11.52
C SER A 515 31.38 -10.77 11.77
N THR A 516 32.59 -10.74 12.32
CA THR A 516 33.34 -11.93 12.75
C THR A 516 32.70 -12.71 13.91
N THR A 517 31.51 -12.31 14.38
CA THR A 517 30.75 -13.01 15.42
C THR A 517 30.19 -14.35 14.92
N TYR A 518 29.91 -14.49 13.63
CA TYR A 518 29.29 -15.68 13.05
C TYR A 518 30.11 -16.24 11.88
N PRO A 519 30.34 -17.56 11.81
CA PRO A 519 31.02 -18.18 10.67
C PRO A 519 30.17 -18.03 9.41
N ARG A 520 30.83 -17.78 8.28
CA ARG A 520 30.26 -17.76 6.93
C ARG A 520 31.22 -18.48 5.97
N PRO A 521 30.72 -19.03 4.85
CA PRO A 521 31.56 -19.51 3.75
C PRO A 521 32.58 -18.47 3.28
N GLU A 522 33.70 -18.94 2.73
CA GLU A 522 34.74 -18.08 2.18
C GLU A 522 34.18 -17.18 1.06
N GLY A 523 34.73 -15.97 0.93
CA GLY A 523 34.26 -14.96 -0.02
C GLY A 523 32.97 -14.24 0.38
N ALA A 524 32.00 -14.91 1.01
CA ALA A 524 30.67 -14.34 1.27
C ALA A 524 30.69 -13.07 2.15
N VAL A 525 31.63 -13.00 3.10
CA VAL A 525 31.87 -11.82 3.97
C VAL A 525 32.45 -10.63 3.20
N ALA A 526 33.23 -10.87 2.13
CA ALA A 526 33.78 -9.80 1.29
C ALA A 526 32.72 -9.19 0.36
N VAL A 527 31.63 -9.94 0.08
CA VAL A 527 30.46 -9.46 -0.67
C VAL A 527 29.47 -8.75 0.26
N GLY A 528 29.17 -9.31 1.43
CA GLY A 528 28.32 -8.69 2.46
C GLY A 528 26.82 -8.62 2.17
N GLU A 529 26.36 -9.19 1.05
CA GLU A 529 24.93 -9.26 0.68
C GLU A 529 24.25 -10.47 1.32
N GLY A 530 23.28 -10.26 2.21
CA GLY A 530 22.56 -11.32 2.91
C GLY A 530 21.60 -10.73 3.93
N TYR A 531 20.41 -11.32 4.04
CA TYR A 531 19.25 -10.68 4.68
C TYR A 531 18.52 -11.65 5.58
N ARG A 532 17.88 -11.14 6.64
CA ARG A 532 17.09 -11.91 7.60
C ARG A 532 15.80 -11.17 7.92
N TRP A 533 14.67 -11.85 7.75
CA TRP A 533 13.37 -11.35 8.16
C TRP A 533 13.34 -11.06 9.67
N ARG A 534 13.05 -9.82 10.04
CA ARG A 534 12.77 -9.39 11.42
C ARG A 534 11.35 -9.81 11.84
N GLY A 535 11.09 -9.95 13.14
CA GLY A 535 9.76 -10.28 13.67
C GLY A 535 9.37 -11.75 13.59
N ARG A 536 10.34 -12.67 13.42
CA ARG A 536 10.04 -14.11 13.37
C ARG A 536 9.97 -14.74 14.76
N THR A 537 9.17 -15.79 14.88
CA THR A 537 9.10 -16.68 16.04
C THR A 537 9.65 -18.07 15.64
N PRO A 538 9.68 -19.06 16.56
CA PRO A 538 9.95 -20.45 16.18
C PRO A 538 8.90 -21.02 15.21
N GLN A 539 7.63 -20.61 15.36
CA GLN A 539 6.50 -21.12 14.57
C GLN A 539 6.28 -20.35 13.26
N HIS A 540 6.52 -19.03 13.23
CA HIS A 540 6.07 -18.14 12.16
C HIS A 540 7.11 -17.12 11.69
N THR A 541 7.03 -16.72 10.42
CA THR A 541 7.80 -15.64 9.80
C THR A 541 6.86 -14.76 8.95
N LEU A 542 5.92 -14.08 9.60
CA LEU A 542 4.84 -13.27 8.97
C LEU A 542 5.36 -12.17 8.03
N THR A 543 6.57 -11.68 8.31
CA THR A 543 7.29 -10.69 7.50
C THR A 543 7.85 -11.27 6.20
N SER A 544 7.89 -12.60 6.03
CA SER A 544 8.18 -13.21 4.72
C SER A 544 6.98 -13.31 3.79
N GLY A 545 5.75 -13.19 4.32
CA GLY A 545 4.51 -13.49 3.59
C GLY A 545 4.23 -15.00 3.40
N LEU A 546 5.15 -15.87 3.83
CA LEU A 546 4.98 -17.32 3.89
C LEU A 546 4.89 -17.76 5.37
N ASP A 547 3.80 -17.33 6.01
CA ASP A 547 3.65 -17.20 7.46
C ASP A 547 4.15 -18.37 8.30
N ASP A 548 3.73 -19.61 8.02
CA ASP A 548 4.10 -20.82 8.78
C ASP A 548 5.18 -21.67 8.08
N TYR A 549 5.75 -21.24 6.95
CA TYR A 549 6.74 -22.03 6.20
C TYR A 549 7.95 -22.37 7.09
N PRO A 550 8.37 -23.64 7.19
CA PRO A 550 9.41 -24.04 8.13
C PRO A 550 10.76 -23.40 7.80
N ARG A 551 11.38 -22.82 8.84
CA ARG A 551 12.69 -22.15 8.84
C ARG A 551 13.61 -22.86 9.84
N ALA A 552 14.82 -22.35 10.05
CA ALA A 552 15.69 -22.80 11.14
C ALA A 552 14.98 -22.77 12.50
N ASP A 553 15.11 -23.84 13.29
CA ASP A 553 14.56 -23.99 14.64
C ASP A 553 15.63 -24.65 15.53
N PRO A 554 15.98 -24.08 16.71
CA PRO A 554 15.52 -22.80 17.26
C PRO A 554 15.95 -21.59 16.41
N PRO A 555 15.18 -20.49 16.40
CA PRO A 555 15.59 -19.27 15.71
C PRO A 555 16.92 -18.72 16.24
N HIS A 556 17.73 -18.14 15.35
CA HIS A 556 19.06 -17.66 15.68
C HIS A 556 19.41 -16.32 14.98
N PRO A 557 19.99 -15.32 15.67
CA PRO A 557 20.35 -14.02 15.07
C PRO A 557 21.32 -14.09 13.89
N ALA A 558 22.05 -15.21 13.73
CA ALA A 558 22.94 -15.44 12.60
C ALA A 558 22.24 -15.93 11.31
N GLU A 559 20.93 -16.17 11.33
CA GLU A 559 20.20 -16.61 10.15
C GLU A 559 20.36 -15.65 8.96
N LEU A 560 20.33 -16.23 7.76
CA LEU A 560 20.12 -15.51 6.50
C LEU A 560 19.06 -16.30 5.72
N HIS A 561 18.04 -15.60 5.21
CA HIS A 561 16.92 -16.20 4.49
C HIS A 561 17.05 -15.98 2.98
N VAL A 562 16.92 -17.05 2.19
CA VAL A 562 17.19 -16.99 0.74
C VAL A 562 16.13 -16.18 -0.01
N ASP A 563 14.88 -16.24 0.44
CA ASP A 563 13.79 -15.45 -0.13
C ASP A 563 13.98 -13.94 0.11
N ALA A 564 14.42 -13.54 1.31
CA ALA A 564 14.78 -12.16 1.60
C ALA A 564 15.91 -11.66 0.66
N LEU A 565 16.94 -12.48 0.45
CA LEU A 565 18.03 -12.18 -0.48
C LEU A 565 17.56 -12.12 -1.95
N ALA A 566 16.68 -13.03 -2.36
CA ALA A 566 16.13 -13.06 -3.72
C ALA A 566 15.27 -11.81 -4.02
N TRP A 567 14.45 -11.34 -3.08
CA TRP A 567 13.71 -10.08 -3.24
C TRP A 567 14.63 -8.87 -3.42
N VAL A 568 15.77 -8.82 -2.72
CA VAL A 568 16.78 -7.77 -2.92
C VAL A 568 17.41 -7.85 -4.32
N GLY A 569 17.81 -9.05 -4.77
CA GLY A 569 18.40 -9.24 -6.11
C GLY A 569 17.45 -8.92 -7.26
N ALA A 570 16.16 -9.21 -7.10
CA ALA A 570 15.13 -8.88 -8.07
C ALA A 570 14.89 -7.35 -8.14
N THR A 571 14.76 -6.72 -6.97
CA THR A 571 14.54 -5.27 -6.87
C THR A 571 15.76 -4.48 -7.35
N SER A 572 16.98 -4.97 -7.13
CA SER A 572 18.19 -4.33 -7.63
C SER A 572 18.29 -4.39 -9.17
N SER A 573 18.00 -5.54 -9.79
CA SER A 573 17.95 -5.67 -11.26
C SER A 573 16.90 -4.73 -11.87
N ALA A 574 15.72 -4.64 -11.23
CA ALA A 574 14.64 -3.75 -11.65
C ALA A 574 15.02 -2.25 -11.54
N LEU A 575 15.62 -1.83 -10.41
CA LEU A 575 16.07 -0.45 -10.20
C LEU A 575 17.24 -0.08 -11.11
N GLY A 576 18.21 -0.98 -11.34
CA GLY A 576 19.35 -0.74 -12.24
C GLY A 576 18.91 -0.46 -13.68
N ARG A 577 17.97 -1.26 -14.20
CA ARG A 577 17.37 -1.07 -15.54
C ARG A 577 16.60 0.25 -15.64
N LEU A 578 15.84 0.60 -14.61
CA LEU A 578 15.06 1.84 -14.59
C LEU A 578 15.95 3.09 -14.48
N ALA A 579 16.96 3.07 -13.61
CA ALA A 579 17.98 4.11 -13.50
C ALA A 579 18.73 4.33 -14.83
N ALA A 580 19.15 3.25 -15.50
CA ALA A 580 19.80 3.33 -16.80
C ALA A 580 18.90 3.96 -17.88
N TYR A 581 17.60 3.64 -17.92
CA TYR A 581 16.63 4.24 -18.85
C TYR A 581 16.35 5.72 -18.55
N LEU A 582 16.36 6.12 -17.27
CA LEU A 582 16.18 7.51 -16.84
C LEU A 582 17.44 8.38 -17.02
N GLY A 583 18.61 7.77 -17.21
CA GLY A 583 19.91 8.44 -17.36
C GLY A 583 20.72 8.55 -16.06
N GLU A 584 20.25 7.94 -14.98
CA GLU A 584 20.83 8.01 -13.62
C GLU A 584 22.01 7.01 -13.48
N ALA A 585 23.07 7.20 -14.28
CA ALA A 585 24.11 6.20 -14.51
C ALA A 585 24.85 5.71 -13.25
N THR A 586 25.12 6.59 -12.28
CA THR A 586 25.77 6.24 -11.00
C THR A 586 24.91 5.27 -10.19
N ASP A 587 23.60 5.47 -10.21
CA ASP A 587 22.65 4.64 -9.47
C ASP A 587 22.51 3.28 -10.18
N ALA A 588 22.47 3.28 -11.51
CA ALA A 588 22.46 2.06 -12.31
C ALA A 588 23.68 1.16 -12.01
N GLU A 589 24.90 1.73 -11.99
CA GLU A 589 26.11 1.01 -11.59
C GLU A 589 26.00 0.48 -10.14
N THR A 590 25.46 1.30 -9.24
CA THR A 590 25.27 0.94 -7.83
C THR A 590 24.30 -0.23 -7.65
N TYR A 591 23.18 -0.29 -8.38
CA TYR A 591 22.27 -1.43 -8.31
C TYR A 591 22.81 -2.68 -9.00
N GLU A 592 23.62 -2.56 -10.05
CA GLU A 592 24.29 -3.70 -10.68
C GLU A 592 25.31 -4.33 -9.71
N GLN A 593 26.09 -3.52 -9.00
CA GLN A 593 26.99 -4.00 -7.94
C GLN A 593 26.23 -4.77 -6.83
N HIS A 594 25.05 -4.28 -6.43
CA HIS A 594 24.16 -5.02 -5.52
C HIS A 594 23.65 -6.32 -6.14
N HIS A 595 23.23 -6.31 -7.41
CA HIS A 595 22.70 -7.48 -8.13
C HIS A 595 23.76 -8.59 -8.24
N GLU A 596 24.97 -8.27 -8.71
CA GLU A 596 26.08 -9.21 -8.72
C GLU A 596 26.42 -9.76 -7.33
N GLY A 597 26.36 -8.90 -6.30
CA GLY A 597 26.59 -9.31 -4.91
C GLY A 597 25.57 -10.34 -4.44
N VAL A 598 24.29 -10.12 -4.74
CA VAL A 598 23.22 -11.08 -4.48
C VAL A 598 23.45 -12.39 -5.24
N LEU A 599 23.76 -12.34 -6.54
CA LEU A 599 24.00 -13.56 -7.33
C LEU A 599 25.17 -14.40 -6.78
N ARG A 600 26.27 -13.75 -6.37
CA ARG A 600 27.41 -14.43 -5.71
C ARG A 600 27.01 -15.06 -4.38
N ASN A 601 26.28 -14.33 -3.54
CA ASN A 601 25.94 -14.81 -2.20
C ASN A 601 24.75 -15.78 -2.16
N LEU A 602 23.89 -15.83 -3.18
CA LEU A 602 22.94 -16.94 -3.38
C LEU A 602 23.69 -18.27 -3.48
N ASP A 603 24.70 -18.37 -4.33
CA ASP A 603 25.46 -19.62 -4.50
C ASP A 603 26.41 -19.91 -3.32
N LEU A 604 27.07 -18.89 -2.74
CA LEU A 604 27.97 -19.12 -1.59
C LEU A 604 27.21 -19.50 -0.31
N LEU A 605 26.15 -18.78 0.04
CA LEU A 605 25.42 -18.97 1.30
C LEU A 605 24.32 -20.03 1.16
N HIS A 606 23.51 -19.96 0.11
CA HIS A 606 22.20 -20.61 0.08
C HIS A 606 22.15 -21.88 -0.78
N TRP A 607 22.98 -22.01 -1.82
CA TRP A 607 22.98 -23.23 -2.64
C TRP A 607 23.56 -24.42 -1.87
N ASP A 608 22.81 -25.52 -1.81
CA ASP A 608 23.31 -26.80 -1.31
C ASP A 608 23.34 -27.87 -2.39
N ASP A 609 24.55 -28.36 -2.71
CA ASP A 609 24.78 -29.39 -3.72
C ASP A 609 24.22 -30.77 -3.32
N GLY A 610 23.99 -31.03 -2.02
CA GLY A 610 23.37 -32.26 -1.53
C GLY A 610 21.84 -32.24 -1.61
N ALA A 611 21.22 -31.09 -1.35
CA ALA A 611 19.77 -30.89 -1.51
C ALA A 611 19.35 -30.67 -2.99
N GLY A 612 20.30 -30.25 -3.84
CA GLY A 612 20.06 -29.87 -5.23
C GLY A 612 19.27 -28.57 -5.39
N ALA A 613 19.38 -27.67 -4.41
CA ALA A 613 18.45 -26.56 -4.22
C ALA A 613 19.07 -25.39 -3.46
N TYR A 614 18.40 -24.23 -3.47
CA TYR A 614 18.69 -23.19 -2.49
C TYR A 614 17.95 -23.44 -1.16
N CYS A 615 18.58 -23.03 -0.07
CA CYS A 615 18.13 -23.25 1.31
C CYS A 615 18.36 -21.97 2.15
N ASP A 616 17.65 -21.84 3.28
CA ASP A 616 18.03 -20.85 4.29
C ASP A 616 19.36 -21.26 4.95
N SER A 617 20.03 -20.33 5.65
CA SER A 617 21.26 -20.64 6.37
C SER A 617 21.27 -20.08 7.78
N THR A 618 21.98 -20.74 8.69
CA THR A 618 22.05 -20.40 10.12
C THR A 618 23.41 -20.78 10.71
N VAL A 619 23.54 -20.74 12.04
CA VAL A 619 24.71 -21.21 12.78
C VAL A 619 24.28 -22.16 13.90
N VAL A 620 24.79 -23.38 13.89
CA VAL A 620 24.53 -24.43 14.89
C VAL A 620 25.87 -24.86 15.50
N ASP A 621 25.97 -24.93 16.84
CA ASP A 621 27.21 -25.22 17.59
C ASP A 621 28.45 -24.41 17.14
N GLY A 622 28.26 -23.17 16.69
CA GLY A 622 29.34 -22.34 16.17
C GLY A 622 29.88 -22.75 14.78
N ARG A 623 29.14 -23.58 14.03
CA ARG A 623 29.38 -23.92 12.62
C ARG A 623 28.31 -23.29 11.73
N PHE A 624 28.66 -22.90 10.51
CA PHE A 624 27.69 -22.49 9.49
C PHE A 624 26.93 -23.71 8.95
N GLU A 625 25.61 -23.58 8.77
CA GLU A 625 24.75 -24.68 8.31
C GLU A 625 23.65 -24.17 7.37
N ARG A 626 23.19 -25.02 6.44
CA ARG A 626 22.07 -24.75 5.52
C ARG A 626 20.85 -25.56 5.94
N VAL A 627 19.71 -24.90 6.04
CA VAL A 627 18.43 -25.49 6.48
C VAL A 627 17.52 -25.65 5.28
N CYS A 628 17.52 -26.86 4.71
CA CYS A 628 16.91 -27.17 3.44
C CYS A 628 15.46 -27.67 3.57
N HIS A 629 14.55 -26.78 3.97
CA HIS A 629 13.11 -27.00 3.82
C HIS A 629 12.70 -26.75 2.36
N LEU A 630 12.35 -27.82 1.67
CA LEU A 630 12.27 -27.87 0.20
C LEU A 630 10.87 -27.48 -0.28
N GLY A 631 10.76 -26.32 -0.93
CA GLY A 631 9.46 -25.72 -1.28
C GLY A 631 9.62 -24.42 -2.05
N TYR A 632 8.62 -23.53 -1.98
CA TYR A 632 8.66 -22.22 -2.64
C TYR A 632 9.92 -21.42 -2.32
N VAL A 633 10.37 -21.42 -1.06
CA VAL A 633 11.60 -20.71 -0.63
C VAL A 633 12.84 -21.22 -1.39
N SER A 634 12.94 -22.51 -1.67
CA SER A 634 14.06 -23.09 -2.44
C SER A 634 14.08 -22.72 -3.92
N VAL A 635 12.93 -22.37 -4.50
CA VAL A 635 12.77 -22.07 -5.94
C VAL A 635 12.47 -20.61 -6.23
N ILE A 636 12.29 -19.76 -5.22
CA ILE A 636 12.05 -18.33 -5.43
C ILE A 636 13.18 -17.58 -6.17
N PRO A 637 14.48 -17.94 -6.07
CA PRO A 637 15.52 -17.34 -6.91
C PRO A 637 15.33 -17.66 -8.41
N LEU A 638 14.76 -18.82 -8.74
CA LEU A 638 14.37 -19.14 -10.12
C LEU A 638 13.17 -18.29 -10.52
N MET A 639 12.08 -18.31 -9.73
CA MET A 639 10.83 -17.57 -10.01
C MET A 639 11.08 -16.07 -10.24
N LEU A 640 11.96 -15.45 -9.45
CA LEU A 640 12.34 -14.04 -9.56
C LEU A 640 13.42 -13.75 -10.61
N GLY A 641 13.78 -14.73 -11.44
CA GLY A 641 14.62 -14.52 -12.63
C GLY A 641 16.13 -14.47 -12.37
N LEU A 642 16.60 -14.78 -11.16
CA LEU A 642 18.01 -14.72 -10.77
C LEU A 642 18.81 -15.93 -11.26
N VAL A 643 18.14 -17.06 -11.51
CA VAL A 643 18.72 -18.24 -12.17
C VAL A 643 18.45 -18.19 -13.68
N GLY A 644 19.51 -18.15 -14.49
CA GLY A 644 19.47 -18.11 -15.96
C GLY A 644 19.40 -19.48 -16.65
N ALA A 645 19.13 -19.48 -17.95
CA ALA A 645 19.05 -20.69 -18.79
C ALA A 645 20.40 -21.41 -18.95
N ASP A 646 21.49 -20.68 -18.74
CA ASP A 646 22.89 -21.11 -18.71
C ASP A 646 23.44 -21.33 -17.29
N SER A 647 22.60 -21.21 -16.25
CA SER A 647 23.04 -21.47 -14.88
C SER A 647 23.29 -22.97 -14.64
N PRO A 648 24.43 -23.36 -14.01
CA PRO A 648 24.68 -24.75 -13.63
C PRO A 648 23.70 -25.26 -12.56
N ARG A 649 22.93 -24.36 -11.94
CA ARG A 649 21.92 -24.70 -10.90
C ARG A 649 20.56 -25.03 -11.48
N LEU A 650 20.30 -24.68 -12.75
CA LEU A 650 19.00 -24.86 -13.38
C LEU A 650 18.55 -26.34 -13.47
N PRO A 651 19.40 -27.33 -13.85
CA PRO A 651 18.96 -28.73 -13.96
C PRO A 651 18.30 -29.28 -12.69
N ALA A 652 18.99 -29.19 -11.55
CA ALA A 652 18.49 -29.70 -10.28
C ALA A 652 17.23 -28.96 -9.78
N LEU A 653 17.10 -27.66 -10.09
CA LEU A 653 15.88 -26.89 -9.82
C LEU A 653 14.71 -27.34 -10.70
N LEU A 654 14.93 -27.70 -11.97
CA LEU A 654 13.89 -28.28 -12.84
C LEU A 654 13.50 -29.70 -12.40
N GLU A 655 14.44 -30.49 -11.87
CA GLU A 655 14.15 -31.79 -11.25
C GLU A 655 13.29 -31.62 -9.99
N LEU A 656 13.67 -30.73 -9.06
CA LEU A 656 12.88 -30.41 -7.87
C LEU A 656 11.46 -29.91 -8.20
N ILE A 657 11.33 -29.04 -9.21
CA ILE A 657 10.05 -28.50 -9.68
C ILE A 657 9.19 -29.56 -10.38
N GLY A 658 9.81 -30.54 -11.04
CA GLY A 658 9.12 -31.60 -11.77
C GLY A 658 8.84 -32.89 -10.98
N ASP A 659 9.42 -33.06 -9.79
CA ASP A 659 9.25 -34.24 -8.93
C ASP A 659 7.82 -34.26 -8.32
N PRO A 660 6.97 -35.25 -8.66
CA PRO A 660 5.59 -35.32 -8.18
C PRO A 660 5.47 -35.71 -6.70
N ASP A 661 6.49 -36.36 -6.13
CA ASP A 661 6.56 -36.68 -4.70
C ASP A 661 7.06 -35.49 -3.87
N ARG A 662 7.77 -34.53 -4.48
CA ARG A 662 8.19 -33.27 -3.84
C ARG A 662 7.19 -32.18 -4.15
N LEU A 663 7.38 -31.41 -5.23
CA LEU A 663 6.60 -30.19 -5.49
C LEU A 663 5.46 -30.36 -6.50
N PHE A 664 5.55 -31.29 -7.46
CA PHE A 664 4.71 -31.27 -8.67
C PHE A 664 3.37 -32.01 -8.53
N SER A 665 2.48 -31.49 -7.67
CA SER A 665 1.13 -32.05 -7.48
C SER A 665 0.30 -32.02 -8.78
N PRO A 666 -0.79 -32.82 -8.89
CA PRO A 666 -1.70 -32.78 -10.04
C PRO A 666 -2.39 -31.42 -10.28
N TYR A 667 -2.31 -30.50 -9.32
CA TYR A 667 -3.04 -29.23 -9.30
C TYR A 667 -2.14 -27.99 -9.40
N GLY A 668 -0.82 -28.18 -9.29
CA GLY A 668 0.20 -27.13 -9.32
C GLY A 668 1.40 -27.44 -8.42
N LEU A 669 2.31 -26.48 -8.26
CA LEU A 669 3.41 -26.57 -7.30
C LEU A 669 2.91 -26.40 -5.87
N ARG A 670 3.24 -27.39 -5.04
CA ARG A 670 3.08 -27.35 -3.57
C ARG A 670 3.95 -26.25 -2.97
N SER A 671 3.43 -25.60 -1.93
CA SER A 671 4.19 -24.66 -1.09
C SER A 671 5.39 -25.33 -0.42
N LEU A 672 5.20 -26.53 0.12
CA LEU A 672 6.24 -27.36 0.72
C LEU A 672 6.21 -28.78 0.15
N SER A 673 7.38 -29.39 -0.01
CA SER A 673 7.57 -30.77 -0.48
C SER A 673 6.80 -31.77 0.37
N ALA A 674 6.08 -32.71 -0.27
CA ALA A 674 5.38 -33.79 0.46
C ALA A 674 6.33 -34.84 1.10
N LYS A 675 7.65 -34.68 0.91
CA LYS A 675 8.71 -35.40 1.64
C LYS A 675 9.33 -34.61 2.81
N ASP A 676 8.91 -33.36 3.06
CA ASP A 676 9.40 -32.54 4.18
C ASP A 676 8.69 -32.92 5.50
N PRO A 677 9.39 -33.06 6.65
CA PRO A 677 8.76 -33.37 7.94
C PRO A 677 7.69 -32.38 8.41
N GLY A 678 7.70 -31.14 7.91
CA GLY A 678 6.70 -30.11 8.21
C GLY A 678 5.42 -30.17 7.37
N TYR A 679 5.36 -31.02 6.33
CA TYR A 679 4.25 -31.07 5.37
C TYR A 679 2.92 -31.46 6.03
N GLY A 680 1.90 -30.62 5.82
CA GLY A 680 0.57 -30.77 6.44
C GLY A 680 0.52 -30.59 7.97
N GLY A 681 1.63 -30.17 8.60
CA GLY A 681 1.68 -29.81 10.01
C GLY A 681 1.49 -28.30 10.23
N GLY A 682 1.72 -27.84 11.47
CA GLY A 682 1.55 -26.42 11.83
C GLY A 682 0.11 -25.96 11.64
N ASP A 683 -0.07 -24.78 11.02
CA ASP A 683 -1.40 -24.27 10.67
C ASP A 683 -1.94 -24.84 9.36
N ASP A 684 -1.14 -25.60 8.60
CA ASP A 684 -1.41 -26.11 7.24
C ASP A 684 -1.76 -25.00 6.23
N TYR A 685 -0.88 -24.00 6.13
CA TYR A 685 -1.02 -22.84 5.23
C TYR A 685 0.04 -22.93 4.11
N TRP A 686 1.29 -22.57 4.37
CA TRP A 686 2.42 -22.67 3.43
C TRP A 686 3.15 -24.02 3.51
N ARG A 687 2.47 -25.05 4.01
CA ARG A 687 3.02 -26.39 4.34
C ARG A 687 2.52 -27.51 3.42
N GLY A 688 2.09 -27.19 2.20
CA GLY A 688 1.75 -28.20 1.18
C GLY A 688 0.79 -27.72 0.11
N ALA A 689 -0.15 -26.84 0.46
CA ALA A 689 -1.16 -26.31 -0.46
C ALA A 689 -0.56 -25.56 -1.67
N VAL A 690 -1.35 -25.44 -2.73
CA VAL A 690 -0.99 -24.75 -3.99
C VAL A 690 -1.50 -23.30 -3.95
N TRP A 691 -0.61 -22.33 -4.17
CA TRP A 691 -0.90 -20.89 -4.11
C TRP A 691 -0.66 -20.22 -5.46
N ALA A 692 -1.64 -19.48 -5.96
CA ALA A 692 -1.66 -19.02 -7.36
C ALA A 692 -0.58 -17.96 -7.67
N ASN A 693 -0.26 -17.05 -6.74
CA ASN A 693 0.81 -16.04 -6.88
C ASN A 693 2.13 -16.62 -7.40
N LEU A 694 2.74 -17.53 -6.63
CA LEU A 694 4.06 -18.09 -6.91
C LEU A 694 4.00 -19.16 -8.01
N ASN A 695 2.87 -19.85 -8.17
CA ASN A 695 2.63 -20.74 -9.31
C ASN A 695 2.58 -20.00 -10.65
N VAL A 696 1.95 -18.82 -10.72
CA VAL A 696 1.94 -17.99 -11.93
C VAL A 696 3.34 -17.47 -12.26
N LEU A 697 4.10 -16.98 -11.27
CA LEU A 697 5.51 -16.60 -11.48
C LEU A 697 6.35 -17.77 -12.00
N ALA A 698 6.21 -18.96 -11.41
CA ALA A 698 6.91 -20.15 -11.89
C ALA A 698 6.53 -20.53 -13.33
N ALA A 699 5.25 -20.56 -13.68
CA ALA A 699 4.79 -20.90 -15.02
C ALA A 699 5.29 -19.91 -16.09
N LEU A 700 5.23 -18.61 -15.80
CA LEU A 700 5.77 -17.57 -16.69
C LEU A 700 7.29 -17.68 -16.83
N ARG A 701 8.01 -17.89 -15.72
CA ARG A 701 9.48 -18.04 -15.71
C ARG A 701 9.95 -19.26 -16.48
N LEU A 702 9.29 -20.41 -16.31
CA LEU A 702 9.60 -21.66 -17.00
C LEU A 702 9.41 -21.52 -18.52
N ALA A 703 8.35 -20.81 -18.96
CA ALA A 703 8.15 -20.48 -20.37
C ALA A 703 9.25 -19.54 -20.92
N ASP A 704 9.70 -18.54 -20.14
CA ASP A 704 10.82 -17.67 -20.50
C ASP A 704 12.15 -18.42 -20.64
N LEU A 705 12.43 -19.35 -19.72
CA LEU A 705 13.61 -20.22 -19.79
C LEU A 705 13.55 -21.14 -21.02
N GLY A 706 12.37 -21.66 -21.34
CA GLY A 706 12.10 -22.42 -22.57
C GLY A 706 12.28 -21.64 -23.87
N ARG A 707 12.21 -20.30 -23.83
CA ARG A 707 12.46 -19.38 -24.95
C ARG A 707 13.91 -18.90 -25.07
N ALA A 708 14.74 -19.10 -24.06
CA ALA A 708 16.06 -18.51 -24.01
C ALA A 708 16.94 -18.95 -25.20
N THR A 709 17.85 -18.08 -25.64
CA THR A 709 18.78 -18.37 -26.74
C THR A 709 20.13 -18.91 -26.26
N ASN A 710 20.39 -18.86 -24.96
CA ASN A 710 21.55 -19.43 -24.26
C ASN A 710 21.16 -20.70 -23.45
N GLY A 711 22.15 -21.38 -22.88
CA GLY A 711 21.97 -22.65 -22.17
C GLY A 711 21.90 -23.88 -23.08
N GLU A 712 21.72 -25.06 -22.49
CA GLU A 712 21.55 -26.31 -23.22
C GLU A 712 20.11 -26.48 -23.73
N GLU A 713 19.93 -27.02 -24.93
CA GLU A 713 18.60 -27.19 -25.54
C GLU A 713 17.72 -28.20 -24.78
N SER A 714 18.32 -29.25 -24.23
CA SER A 714 17.63 -30.24 -23.36
C SER A 714 17.00 -29.57 -22.13
N ILE A 715 17.78 -28.74 -21.43
CA ILE A 715 17.39 -28.00 -20.23
C ILE A 715 16.26 -27.01 -20.56
N ARG A 716 16.38 -26.27 -21.67
CA ARG A 716 15.31 -25.36 -22.14
C ARG A 716 14.03 -26.12 -22.51
N ALA A 717 14.15 -27.24 -23.22
CA ALA A 717 13.00 -28.08 -23.58
C ALA A 717 12.28 -28.59 -22.32
N ARG A 718 13.03 -29.03 -21.31
CA ARG A 718 12.46 -29.44 -20.01
C ARG A 718 11.81 -28.28 -19.24
N ALA A 719 12.41 -27.09 -19.25
CA ALA A 719 11.80 -25.90 -18.67
C ALA A 719 10.47 -25.54 -19.37
N LYS A 720 10.45 -25.60 -20.70
CA LYS A 720 9.23 -25.37 -21.50
C LYS A 720 8.13 -26.37 -21.18
N GLU A 721 8.47 -27.67 -21.14
CA GLU A 721 7.55 -28.76 -20.81
C GLU A 721 6.91 -28.54 -19.43
N LEU A 722 7.73 -28.30 -18.41
CA LEU A 722 7.27 -28.03 -17.04
C LEU A 722 6.41 -26.76 -16.95
N GLY A 723 6.77 -25.69 -17.66
CA GLY A 723 5.98 -24.46 -17.72
C GLY A 723 4.60 -24.67 -18.37
N ALA A 724 4.54 -25.46 -19.44
CA ALA A 724 3.29 -25.79 -20.12
C ALA A 724 2.37 -26.68 -19.28
N GLU A 725 2.90 -27.71 -18.61
CA GLU A 725 2.12 -28.60 -17.74
C GLU A 725 1.71 -27.90 -16.43
N LEU A 726 2.56 -27.05 -15.85
CA LEU A 726 2.21 -26.24 -14.67
C LEU A 726 1.08 -25.25 -15.00
N ARG A 727 1.19 -24.55 -16.13
CA ARG A 727 0.12 -23.71 -16.68
C ARG A 727 -1.19 -24.50 -16.80
N ARG A 728 -1.12 -25.71 -17.37
CA ARG A 728 -2.28 -26.59 -17.56
C ARG A 728 -2.97 -26.92 -16.22
N ARG A 729 -2.22 -27.47 -15.26
CA ARG A 729 -2.73 -27.88 -13.95
C ARG A 729 -3.34 -26.73 -13.15
N LEU A 730 -2.66 -25.58 -13.10
CA LEU A 730 -3.11 -24.45 -12.29
C LEU A 730 -4.41 -23.86 -12.83
N VAL A 731 -4.47 -23.57 -14.13
CA VAL A 731 -5.67 -22.96 -14.74
C VAL A 731 -6.85 -23.93 -14.66
N GLU A 732 -6.67 -25.22 -14.95
CA GLU A 732 -7.74 -26.23 -14.79
C GLU A 732 -8.27 -26.30 -13.36
N THR A 733 -7.39 -26.25 -12.35
CA THR A 733 -7.76 -26.31 -10.93
C THR A 733 -8.61 -25.09 -10.54
N VAL A 734 -8.12 -23.88 -10.83
CA VAL A 734 -8.80 -22.64 -10.46
C VAL A 734 -10.11 -22.48 -11.24
N TYR A 735 -10.13 -22.79 -12.53
CA TYR A 735 -11.34 -22.78 -13.36
C TYR A 735 -12.38 -23.81 -12.90
N LYS A 736 -11.98 -25.04 -12.56
CA LYS A 736 -12.88 -26.07 -12.05
C LYS A 736 -13.53 -25.60 -10.74
N SER A 737 -12.74 -25.08 -9.81
CA SER A 737 -13.24 -24.57 -8.53
C SER A 737 -14.19 -23.37 -8.72
N TRP A 738 -13.87 -22.43 -9.61
CA TRP A 738 -14.77 -21.34 -9.99
C TRP A 738 -16.08 -21.85 -10.61
N LYS A 739 -16.00 -22.79 -11.55
CA LYS A 739 -17.19 -23.37 -12.20
C LYS A 739 -18.07 -24.19 -11.25
N GLN A 740 -17.51 -24.72 -10.16
CA GLN A 740 -18.25 -25.46 -9.13
C GLN A 740 -18.80 -24.57 -8.00
N THR A 741 -18.21 -23.41 -7.72
CA THR A 741 -18.52 -22.61 -6.52
C THR A 741 -18.84 -21.14 -6.77
N GLY A 742 -18.76 -20.66 -8.02
CA GLY A 742 -18.82 -19.24 -8.38
C GLY A 742 -17.58 -18.41 -7.98
N PHE A 743 -16.71 -18.95 -7.12
CA PHE A 743 -15.59 -18.23 -6.53
C PHE A 743 -14.23 -18.82 -6.89
N VAL A 744 -13.22 -17.96 -6.93
CA VAL A 744 -11.82 -18.37 -6.75
C VAL A 744 -11.38 -18.18 -5.30
N TRP A 745 -10.31 -18.89 -4.93
CA TRP A 745 -9.90 -19.13 -3.56
C TRP A 745 -8.44 -18.73 -3.36
N GLU A 746 -8.09 -18.50 -2.09
CA GLU A 746 -6.79 -18.07 -1.61
C GLU A 746 -5.68 -19.10 -1.92
N GLN A 747 -5.96 -20.36 -1.58
CA GLN A 747 -5.10 -21.53 -1.81
C GLN A 747 -5.94 -22.76 -2.19
N TYR A 748 -5.26 -23.77 -2.76
CA TYR A 748 -5.88 -25.00 -3.27
C TYR A 748 -5.24 -26.24 -2.66
N SER A 749 -6.05 -27.27 -2.43
CA SER A 749 -5.62 -28.60 -1.98
C SER A 749 -4.71 -29.26 -3.00
N ASP A 750 -3.48 -29.63 -2.61
CA ASP A 750 -2.54 -30.38 -3.45
C ASP A 750 -2.94 -31.87 -3.64
N LYS A 751 -3.98 -32.32 -2.92
CA LYS A 751 -4.50 -33.69 -2.90
C LYS A 751 -5.81 -33.85 -3.68
N THR A 752 -6.60 -32.78 -3.79
CA THR A 752 -7.96 -32.82 -4.38
C THR A 752 -8.26 -31.70 -5.39
N GLY A 753 -7.46 -30.62 -5.41
CA GLY A 753 -7.70 -29.42 -6.21
C GLY A 753 -8.84 -28.52 -5.70
N GLU A 754 -9.42 -28.84 -4.54
CA GLU A 754 -10.48 -28.05 -3.92
C GLU A 754 -9.91 -26.74 -3.33
N GLY A 755 -10.66 -25.65 -3.47
CA GLY A 755 -10.33 -24.38 -2.84
C GLY A 755 -10.40 -24.47 -1.31
N ARG A 756 -9.50 -23.78 -0.61
CA ARG A 756 -9.42 -23.75 0.85
C ARG A 756 -9.24 -22.31 1.33
N ARG A 757 -9.52 -22.08 2.62
CA ARG A 757 -9.38 -20.78 3.31
C ARG A 757 -10.31 -19.74 2.69
N SER A 758 -9.86 -18.52 2.44
CA SER A 758 -10.73 -17.42 2.04
C SER A 758 -11.33 -17.62 0.63
N ARG A 759 -12.67 -17.51 0.54
CA ARG A 759 -13.42 -17.47 -0.73
C ARG A 759 -13.51 -16.04 -1.28
N ALA A 760 -13.96 -15.91 -2.53
CA ALA A 760 -13.97 -14.64 -3.28
C ALA A 760 -12.59 -13.96 -3.30
N PHE A 761 -11.52 -14.77 -3.36
CA PHE A 761 -10.14 -14.30 -3.31
C PHE A 761 -9.66 -13.89 -4.71
N THR A 762 -10.20 -12.77 -5.21
CA THR A 762 -9.75 -12.17 -6.48
C THR A 762 -8.62 -11.17 -6.29
N GLY A 763 -7.83 -11.36 -5.22
CA GLY A 763 -6.45 -10.90 -5.13
C GLY A 763 -5.52 -11.67 -6.09
N TRP A 764 -4.40 -12.21 -5.60
CA TRP A 764 -3.41 -12.86 -6.48
C TRP A 764 -3.94 -14.03 -7.33
N THR A 765 -5.06 -14.66 -6.98
CA THR A 765 -5.63 -15.74 -7.81
C THR A 765 -6.21 -15.19 -9.13
N ALA A 766 -6.45 -13.88 -9.23
CA ALA A 766 -6.71 -13.21 -10.50
C ALA A 766 -5.50 -13.23 -11.46
N CYS A 767 -4.25 -13.37 -10.98
CA CYS A 767 -3.06 -13.48 -11.83
C CYS A 767 -3.08 -14.70 -12.77
N VAL A 768 -3.93 -15.69 -12.52
CA VAL A 768 -4.19 -16.83 -13.42
C VAL A 768 -4.65 -16.36 -14.82
N ILE A 769 -5.21 -15.15 -14.93
CA ILE A 769 -5.57 -14.52 -16.21
C ILE A 769 -4.37 -14.41 -17.17
N LEU A 770 -3.16 -14.23 -16.64
CA LEU A 770 -1.90 -14.12 -17.41
C LEU A 770 -1.50 -15.45 -18.07
N LEU A 771 -2.06 -16.57 -17.61
CA LEU A 771 -1.81 -17.91 -18.14
C LEU A 771 -2.87 -18.36 -19.17
N MET A 772 -3.95 -17.60 -19.37
CA MET A 772 -5.00 -17.90 -20.36
C MET A 772 -4.44 -17.84 -21.78
N GLY A 773 -3.56 -16.88 -22.04
CA GLY A 773 -2.80 -16.78 -23.27
C GLY A 773 -1.73 -17.85 -23.42
N GLY A 774 -1.21 -17.97 -24.64
CA GLY A 774 -0.14 -18.91 -24.94
C GLY A 774 1.15 -18.37 -24.38
N VAL A 775 1.52 -18.79 -23.17
CA VAL A 775 2.73 -18.31 -22.46
C VAL A 775 4.02 -18.48 -23.26
N ASP A 776 4.02 -19.29 -24.31
CA ASP A 776 5.06 -19.42 -25.36
C ASP A 776 5.30 -18.13 -26.15
N GLY A 777 4.25 -17.36 -26.44
CA GLY A 777 4.32 -15.98 -26.87
C GLY A 777 4.22 -15.09 -25.64
N GLY A 778 5.34 -14.46 -25.24
CA GLY A 778 5.38 -13.63 -24.03
C GLY A 778 4.29 -12.55 -24.04
N VAL A 779 3.82 -12.16 -22.85
CA VAL A 779 2.69 -11.22 -22.66
C VAL A 779 2.84 -10.02 -23.61
N ALA A 780 1.85 -9.88 -24.50
CA ALA A 780 1.84 -8.99 -25.67
C ALA A 780 2.81 -9.31 -26.85
N SER A 781 2.83 -10.56 -27.34
CA SER A 781 3.52 -10.90 -28.61
C SER A 781 2.62 -10.68 -29.85
N GLY A 782 2.62 -9.45 -30.40
CA GLY A 782 2.11 -9.19 -31.75
C GLY A 782 3.13 -9.62 -32.82
N GLY A 783 2.72 -10.42 -33.80
CA GLY A 783 3.62 -10.91 -34.87
C GLY A 783 3.76 -9.92 -36.03
N GLY A 784 5.00 -9.70 -36.52
CA GLY A 784 5.26 -8.84 -37.68
C GLY A 784 6.74 -8.62 -38.00
N ALA A 785 7.26 -9.43 -38.93
CA ALA A 785 8.54 -9.35 -39.69
C ALA A 785 9.60 -8.24 -39.46
N SER A 786 10.87 -8.70 -39.48
CA SER A 786 12.07 -8.07 -40.07
C SER A 786 12.93 -7.07 -39.26
N THR A 787 14.14 -7.54 -38.94
CA THR A 787 15.45 -6.84 -39.07
C THR A 787 15.60 -5.38 -38.61
N ASN A 788 16.19 -5.16 -37.43
CA ASN A 788 17.64 -4.86 -37.33
C ASN A 788 18.13 -4.81 -35.87
N GLY A 789 19.45 -4.75 -35.68
CA GLY A 789 20.11 -5.02 -34.40
C GLY A 789 19.80 -4.06 -33.25
N ALA A 790 18.83 -4.44 -32.40
CA ALA A 790 18.67 -3.96 -31.04
C ALA A 790 18.35 -5.15 -30.11
N ARG A 791 19.04 -5.26 -28.96
CA ARG A 791 18.77 -6.32 -27.98
C ARG A 791 17.38 -6.08 -27.35
N ARG A 792 16.48 -7.07 -27.43
CA ARG A 792 15.05 -6.94 -27.06
C ARG A 792 14.54 -8.12 -26.22
N SER A 793 13.48 -7.83 -25.47
CA SER A 793 12.45 -8.70 -24.86
C SER A 793 12.80 -9.71 -23.76
N GLY A 794 11.78 -10.02 -22.94
CA GLY A 794 11.76 -11.07 -21.90
C GLY A 794 11.54 -10.52 -20.48
N TRP A 795 10.83 -11.28 -19.64
CA TRP A 795 10.77 -11.08 -18.17
C TRP A 795 12.08 -11.56 -17.48
N GLY A 796 13.16 -11.76 -18.24
CA GLY A 796 14.45 -12.21 -17.76
C GLY A 796 15.20 -11.13 -16.97
N MET A 797 15.36 -11.34 -15.66
CA MET A 797 16.26 -10.54 -14.82
C MET A 797 17.76 -10.84 -15.03
N THR A 798 18.10 -11.81 -15.89
CA THR A 798 19.45 -12.28 -16.18
C THR A 798 20.34 -11.24 -16.87
N GLY A 799 21.16 -10.53 -16.09
CA GLY A 799 22.27 -9.71 -16.56
C GLY A 799 23.60 -10.47 -16.55
N SER A 800 23.91 -11.21 -17.62
CA SER A 800 25.20 -11.90 -17.79
C SER A 800 25.79 -11.63 -19.17
N GLY A 801 26.71 -10.66 -19.28
CA GLY A 801 27.44 -10.44 -20.54
C GLY A 801 27.80 -9.00 -20.92
N MET A 802 28.33 -8.19 -19.99
CA MET A 802 28.95 -6.89 -20.31
C MET A 802 30.49 -6.97 -20.28
N SER A 803 31.05 -7.93 -21.03
CA SER A 803 32.51 -8.04 -21.19
C SER A 803 33.08 -6.92 -22.07
N ARG A 804 33.97 -6.11 -21.48
CA ARG A 804 34.98 -5.22 -22.09
C ARG A 804 34.97 -5.10 -23.64
N SER A 805 34.12 -4.25 -24.20
CA SER A 805 34.23 -3.84 -25.62
C SER A 805 33.88 -2.39 -25.96
N MET A 806 33.24 -1.63 -25.06
CA MET A 806 32.94 -0.19 -25.27
C MET A 806 33.98 0.77 -24.67
N PHE A 807 35.26 0.53 -24.96
CA PHE A 807 36.33 1.53 -24.81
C PHE A 807 37.31 1.49 -25.99
N SER A 808 36.76 1.49 -27.21
CA SER A 808 37.48 1.90 -28.42
C SER A 808 37.06 3.31 -28.78
N ALA A 809 37.85 4.32 -28.38
CA ALA A 809 37.54 5.72 -28.63
C ALA A 809 37.98 6.11 -30.05
N GLU A 810 37.03 6.43 -30.92
CA GLU A 810 37.33 6.96 -32.25
C GLU A 810 37.90 8.39 -32.13
N GLN A 811 39.03 8.64 -32.79
CA GLN A 811 39.86 9.81 -32.49
C GLN A 811 39.32 11.12 -33.11
N ARG A 812 38.98 12.09 -32.26
CA ARG A 812 39.10 13.53 -32.59
C ARG A 812 39.79 14.26 -31.43
N GLY A 813 40.84 15.00 -31.76
CA GLY A 813 41.92 15.33 -30.82
C GLY A 813 41.63 16.50 -29.87
N LEU A 814 41.97 16.30 -28.60
CA LEU A 814 42.23 17.35 -27.60
C LEU A 814 43.52 16.98 -26.84
N SER A 815 44.27 17.97 -26.35
CA SER A 815 45.66 17.79 -25.96
C SER A 815 45.86 17.17 -24.56
N ALA A 816 46.86 16.30 -24.46
CA ALA A 816 47.15 15.46 -23.28
C ALA A 816 47.38 16.17 -21.92
N PRO A 817 47.88 17.43 -21.80
CA PRO A 817 48.19 18.01 -20.50
C PRO A 817 47.01 18.16 -19.53
N LEU A 818 45.78 18.33 -20.03
CA LEU A 818 44.62 18.61 -19.17
C LEU A 818 44.13 17.38 -18.40
N PHE A 819 44.18 16.20 -19.00
CA PHE A 819 43.55 14.98 -18.46
C PHE A 819 44.22 14.51 -17.16
N ILE A 820 45.55 14.62 -17.08
CA ILE A 820 46.34 14.22 -15.90
C ILE A 820 46.02 15.14 -14.71
N GLY A 821 45.84 16.44 -14.94
CA GLY A 821 45.48 17.41 -13.90
C GLY A 821 44.09 17.14 -13.30
N VAL A 822 43.10 16.83 -14.14
CA VAL A 822 41.72 16.53 -13.68
C VAL A 822 41.67 15.23 -12.88
N MET A 823 42.32 14.16 -13.35
CA MET A 823 42.36 12.89 -12.62
C MET A 823 43.13 12.99 -11.29
N GLY A 824 44.22 13.77 -11.26
CA GLY A 824 44.94 14.08 -10.02
C GLY A 824 44.08 14.85 -9.01
N ALA A 825 43.30 15.83 -9.47
CA ALA A 825 42.38 16.59 -8.62
C ALA A 825 41.22 15.71 -8.06
N LEU A 826 40.67 14.81 -8.88
CA LEU A 826 39.63 13.87 -8.45
C LEU A 826 40.16 12.86 -7.42
N ALA A 827 41.36 12.30 -7.64
CA ALA A 827 42.01 11.41 -6.67
C ALA A 827 42.31 12.14 -5.35
N ALA A 828 42.79 13.39 -5.40
CA ALA A 828 43.01 14.22 -4.22
C ALA A 828 41.69 14.50 -3.48
N ALA A 829 40.62 14.85 -4.18
CA ALA A 829 39.29 15.08 -3.59
C ALA A 829 38.72 13.81 -2.94
N PHE A 830 38.88 12.64 -3.56
CA PHE A 830 38.46 11.35 -3.00
C PHE A 830 39.24 11.00 -1.72
N LEU A 831 40.57 11.18 -1.72
CA LEU A 831 41.40 10.98 -0.53
C LEU A 831 41.07 11.98 0.59
N LEU A 832 40.80 13.25 0.25
CA LEU A 832 40.36 14.26 1.21
C LEU A 832 39.00 13.90 1.82
N ARG A 833 38.03 13.47 1.00
CA ARG A 833 36.71 12.98 1.44
C ARG A 833 36.86 11.78 2.37
N ARG A 834 37.71 10.81 2.04
CA ARG A 834 38.00 9.62 2.87
C ARG A 834 38.68 9.99 4.20
N MET A 835 39.62 10.94 4.20
CA MET A 835 40.23 11.46 5.43
C MET A 835 39.24 12.24 6.31
N LEU A 836 38.39 13.07 5.71
CA LEU A 836 37.37 13.84 6.43
C LEU A 836 36.31 12.90 7.03
N PHE A 837 35.82 11.90 6.29
CA PHE A 837 34.91 10.89 6.81
C PHE A 837 35.56 10.05 7.93
N GLY A 838 36.85 9.71 7.79
CA GLY A 838 37.65 9.07 8.83
C GLY A 838 38.00 9.96 10.03
N ARG A 839 37.84 11.29 9.94
CA ARG A 839 37.88 12.21 11.10
C ARG A 839 36.49 12.36 11.72
N TRP A 840 35.45 12.47 10.91
CA TRP A 840 34.04 12.52 11.33
C TRP A 840 33.65 11.29 12.14
N ARG A 841 33.94 10.07 11.64
CA ARG A 841 33.68 8.82 12.36
C ARG A 841 34.35 8.82 13.74
N ARG A 842 35.65 9.13 13.82
CA ARG A 842 36.38 9.27 15.10
C ARG A 842 35.88 10.41 16.00
N LEU A 843 35.22 11.43 15.46
CA LEU A 843 34.54 12.47 16.25
C LEU A 843 33.22 11.95 16.81
N VAL A 844 32.40 11.25 16.01
CA VAL A 844 31.15 10.60 16.44
C VAL A 844 31.43 9.51 17.47
N ASP A 845 32.43 8.67 17.25
CA ASP A 845 32.86 7.62 18.19
C ASP A 845 33.33 8.24 19.53
N ARG A 846 34.05 9.38 19.46
CA ARG A 846 34.49 10.11 20.66
C ARG A 846 33.34 10.80 21.40
N VAL A 847 32.38 11.39 20.68
CA VAL A 847 31.16 12.00 21.24
C VAL A 847 30.30 10.94 21.94
N ARG A 848 30.12 9.77 21.30
CA ARG A 848 29.49 8.59 21.92
C ARG A 848 30.26 8.14 23.16
N GLY A 849 31.59 8.10 23.11
CA GLY A 849 32.44 7.78 24.26
C GLY A 849 32.37 8.77 25.43
N THR A 850 32.08 10.05 25.19
CA THR A 850 31.88 11.06 26.25
C THR A 850 30.46 11.11 26.84
N LEU A 851 29.50 10.36 26.27
CA LEU A 851 28.14 10.21 26.79
C LEU A 851 27.92 8.82 27.39
N GLY A 852 28.92 8.34 28.14
CA GLY A 852 28.82 7.10 28.90
C GLY A 852 28.07 7.29 30.22
N TYR A 853 26.96 6.57 30.40
CA TYR A 853 26.40 6.33 31.73
C TYR A 853 27.40 5.52 32.57
N GLY A 854 27.55 5.87 33.85
CA GLY A 854 28.56 5.28 34.72
C GLY A 854 28.27 3.82 35.08
N ILE A 855 29.22 2.92 34.78
CA ILE A 855 29.21 1.55 35.30
C ILE A 855 29.57 1.60 36.78
N VAL A 856 28.60 1.33 37.66
CA VAL A 856 28.88 1.04 39.07
C VAL A 856 29.42 -0.39 39.17
N LEU A 857 30.67 -0.52 39.63
CA LEU A 857 31.40 -1.77 39.65
C LEU A 857 31.51 -2.26 41.10
N GLU A 858 30.53 -3.06 41.54
CA GLU A 858 30.52 -3.60 42.90
C GLU A 858 30.76 -5.12 42.90
N ARG A 859 31.81 -5.55 43.62
CA ARG A 859 32.13 -6.96 43.85
C ARG A 859 31.49 -7.43 45.15
N SER A 860 30.74 -8.51 45.12
CA SER A 860 30.58 -9.38 46.30
C SER A 860 30.54 -10.86 45.90
N LEU A 861 30.97 -11.70 46.85
CA LEU A 861 30.95 -13.16 46.78
C LEU A 861 30.09 -13.67 47.95
N GLY A 862 29.24 -14.68 47.73
CA GLY A 862 28.74 -15.52 48.83
C GLY A 862 27.23 -15.82 48.89
N THR A 863 26.90 -17.07 48.55
CA THR A 863 25.99 -17.98 49.30
C THR A 863 24.59 -17.53 49.79
N ARG A 864 23.56 -18.21 49.23
CA ARG A 864 22.41 -18.86 49.91
C ARG A 864 21.76 -18.18 51.13
N HIS A 865 20.46 -17.84 51.04
CA HIS A 865 19.35 -18.72 51.47
C HIS A 865 17.92 -18.19 51.13
N LYS A 866 16.86 -18.81 51.69
CA LYS A 866 15.43 -18.61 51.38
C LYS A 866 14.71 -17.67 52.38
N VAL A 867 13.49 -17.25 52.01
CA VAL A 867 12.23 -17.09 52.83
C VAL A 867 11.53 -15.71 52.78
N ALA A 868 10.33 -15.72 52.18
CA ALA A 868 9.05 -15.02 52.47
C ALA A 868 8.95 -13.59 53.09
N SER A 869 8.30 -12.69 52.32
CA SER A 869 7.15 -11.80 52.65
C SER A 869 7.06 -10.98 53.97
N ILE A 870 6.80 -9.66 53.87
CA ILE A 870 5.57 -8.93 54.36
C ILE A 870 5.69 -7.37 54.31
N ALA A 871 4.63 -6.72 53.81
CA ALA A 871 4.05 -5.37 54.00
C ALA A 871 4.81 -4.07 54.46
N ARG A 872 4.48 -2.96 53.74
CA ARG A 872 4.17 -1.55 54.18
C ARG A 872 5.22 -0.62 54.85
N ILE A 873 5.67 0.39 54.09
CA ILE A 873 5.40 1.87 54.21
C ILE A 873 5.19 2.42 55.65
N PRO A 874 5.96 3.44 56.15
CA PRO A 874 5.78 4.85 55.72
C PRO A 874 7.03 5.78 55.65
N GLN A 875 6.76 7.09 55.46
CA GLN A 875 7.59 8.20 54.95
C GLN A 875 8.56 8.92 55.95
N VAL A 876 9.28 9.92 55.39
CA VAL A 876 9.69 11.24 55.95
C VAL A 876 11.19 11.46 56.26
N PHE A 877 11.88 12.25 55.43
CA PHE A 877 12.38 13.59 55.83
C PHE A 877 12.70 14.50 54.60
N ARG A 878 12.85 15.82 54.83
CA ARG A 878 13.09 16.89 53.83
C ARG A 878 14.42 17.62 54.11
N ARG A 879 14.82 18.49 53.14
CA ARG A 879 15.76 19.67 53.19
C ARG A 879 17.11 19.44 52.45
N HIS A 880 17.69 20.40 51.71
CA HIS A 880 17.27 21.80 51.40
C HIS A 880 18.02 22.42 50.17
N THR A 881 17.34 23.23 49.34
CA THR A 881 17.78 24.52 48.66
C THR A 881 19.01 24.58 47.70
N THR A 882 19.10 25.44 46.66
CA THR A 882 18.16 26.23 45.79
C THR A 882 18.95 26.85 44.59
N LEU A 883 18.25 27.64 43.74
CA LEU A 883 18.66 28.43 42.56
C LEU A 883 18.87 27.58 41.28
N GLU A 884 18.10 27.70 40.19
CA GLU A 884 17.34 28.79 39.50
C GLU A 884 18.09 29.44 38.33
N TYR A 885 17.49 29.32 37.14
CA TYR A 885 17.18 30.48 36.30
C TYR A 885 15.87 30.22 35.54
N GLN A 886 15.02 31.24 35.44
CA GLN A 886 13.79 31.27 34.64
C GLN A 886 14.16 31.71 33.19
N ILE A 887 13.31 31.84 32.16
CA ILE A 887 11.84 31.92 31.97
C ILE A 887 11.58 31.61 30.45
N LEU A 888 10.41 31.28 29.86
CA LEU A 888 8.97 31.39 30.16
C LEU A 888 8.22 30.34 29.28
N ALA A 889 7.06 29.82 29.71
CA ALA A 889 6.07 29.15 28.83
C ALA A 889 4.63 29.49 29.29
N TRP A 890 3.67 29.62 28.36
CA TRP A 890 2.26 29.87 28.69
C TRP A 890 1.45 28.56 28.68
N HIS A 891 0.57 28.43 29.67
CA HIS A 891 -0.54 27.48 29.70
C HIS A 891 -1.81 28.27 30.04
N ILE A 892 -2.92 27.87 29.45
CA ILE A 892 -4.26 28.21 29.94
C ILE A 892 -4.88 26.87 30.35
N GLN A 893 -5.09 26.69 31.65
CA GLN A 893 -5.92 25.59 32.15
C GLN A 893 -7.39 26.00 32.07
N VAL A 894 -8.25 25.03 31.80
CA VAL A 894 -9.66 25.05 32.22
C VAL A 894 -9.74 24.26 33.53
N GLU A 895 -10.47 24.75 34.52
CA GLU A 895 -10.62 24.10 35.82
C GLU A 895 -11.72 23.04 35.77
N GLU A 896 -11.40 21.80 36.16
CA GLU A 896 -12.40 20.80 36.56
C GLU A 896 -12.53 20.81 38.09
N ASN A 897 -13.77 20.89 38.58
CA ASN A 897 -14.12 20.56 39.97
C ASN A 897 -15.05 19.34 39.95
N GLY A 898 -14.72 18.30 40.72
CA GLY A 898 -15.54 17.10 40.85
C GLY A 898 -16.36 17.05 42.13
N ASP A 899 -17.53 16.40 42.10
CA ASP A 899 -17.76 15.14 42.83
C ASP A 899 -19.20 14.57 42.65
N VAL A 900 -19.28 13.29 42.22
CA VAL A 900 -19.95 12.13 42.88
C VAL A 900 -21.31 12.34 43.63
N PRO A 901 -22.33 11.42 43.58
CA PRO A 901 -22.43 10.07 42.98
C PRO A 901 -23.69 9.79 42.10
N ILE A 902 -23.82 8.53 41.66
CA ILE A 902 -25.03 7.89 41.09
C ILE A 902 -26.06 7.58 42.18
N LEU A 903 -27.38 7.77 41.93
CA LEU A 903 -28.46 6.90 42.46
C LEU A 903 -29.81 7.06 41.72
N THR A 904 -30.77 6.20 42.05
CA THR A 904 -31.92 5.80 41.22
C THR A 904 -33.24 6.56 41.42
N SER A 905 -33.93 6.80 40.30
CA SER A 905 -35.37 6.57 40.04
C SER A 905 -36.50 7.36 40.78
N THR A 906 -37.70 7.21 40.21
CA THR A 906 -39.06 7.58 40.70
C THR A 906 -39.61 9.01 40.53
N GLN A 907 -40.68 9.05 39.73
CA GLN A 907 -41.86 9.94 39.66
C GLN A 907 -41.98 11.17 40.58
N GLY A 908 -42.36 12.32 40.00
CA GLY A 908 -42.97 13.44 40.72
C GLY A 908 -43.48 14.56 39.80
N ARG A 909 -44.81 14.73 39.66
CA ARG A 909 -45.42 15.90 38.99
C ARG A 909 -45.48 17.08 39.96
N PHE A 910 -45.17 18.30 39.50
CA PHE A 910 -45.97 19.49 39.82
C PHE A 910 -45.90 20.55 38.69
N ARG A 911 -46.51 21.73 38.87
CA ARG A 911 -47.11 22.53 37.78
C ARG A 911 -46.94 24.05 38.03
N LYS A 912 -46.95 24.87 36.95
CA LYS A 912 -47.12 26.36 36.93
C LYS A 912 -45.95 27.19 37.53
N GLU A 913 -45.67 28.46 37.16
CA GLU A 913 -46.01 29.30 35.98
C GLU A 913 -45.11 30.58 35.93
N PHE A 914 -45.18 31.34 34.82
CA PHE A 914 -45.04 32.81 34.70
C PHE A 914 -43.69 33.59 34.63
N LEU A 915 -43.54 34.32 33.49
CA LEU A 915 -43.09 35.73 33.30
C LEU A 915 -41.62 36.15 32.97
N ARG A 916 -41.48 36.66 31.72
CA ARG A 916 -40.91 37.97 31.26
C ARG A 916 -39.41 38.18 30.88
N HIS A 917 -39.25 38.57 29.61
CA HIS A 917 -38.22 39.44 28.98
C HIS A 917 -38.24 40.91 29.50
N PRO A 918 -37.34 41.85 29.10
CA PRO A 918 -36.29 41.87 28.04
C PRO A 918 -34.86 42.13 28.62
N THR A 919 -33.77 42.67 27.99
CA THR A 919 -33.42 43.38 26.72
C THR A 919 -31.87 43.26 26.54
N GLY A 920 -31.15 43.53 25.42
CA GLY A 920 -31.48 43.95 24.05
C GLY A 920 -30.69 45.21 23.58
N THR A 921 -29.52 45.06 22.92
CA THR A 921 -28.70 46.18 22.37
C THR A 921 -27.91 45.78 21.09
N LYS A 922 -27.55 46.75 20.22
CA LYS A 922 -26.71 46.60 19.00
C LYS A 922 -25.62 47.69 18.95
N CYS A 923 -24.49 47.44 18.23
CA CYS A 923 -23.59 48.39 17.48
C CYS A 923 -22.13 47.86 17.43
N ARG A 924 -21.22 48.24 16.50
CA ARG A 924 -21.28 48.73 15.10
C ARG A 924 -19.84 48.68 14.50
N PHE A 925 -19.69 48.67 13.17
CA PHE A 925 -18.38 48.76 12.47
C PHE A 925 -17.85 50.22 12.36
N ASN A 926 -16.54 50.39 12.10
CA ASN A 926 -15.86 51.61 11.64
C ASN A 926 -14.55 51.27 10.88
N VAL A 927 -14.04 52.16 9.99
CA VAL A 927 -12.95 51.88 9.02
C VAL A 927 -12.13 53.15 8.66
N TRP A 928 -10.90 52.99 8.12
CA TRP A 928 -9.98 54.00 7.50
C TRP A 928 -9.22 54.95 8.46
N PRO A 929 -8.11 55.65 8.06
CA PRO A 929 -7.53 55.84 6.71
C PRO A 929 -6.00 55.60 6.54
N THR A 930 -5.46 55.92 5.35
CA THR A 930 -4.05 55.80 4.91
C THR A 930 -3.35 57.16 4.63
N PRO A 931 -2.01 57.26 4.75
CA PRO A 931 -1.23 58.35 4.10
C PRO A 931 0.10 57.94 3.41
N THR A 932 0.61 58.81 2.53
CA THR A 932 1.94 58.79 1.87
C THR A 932 2.38 60.25 1.55
N PRO A 933 3.58 60.55 0.97
CA PRO A 933 4.93 60.21 1.45
C PRO A 933 5.90 61.43 1.52
N GLN A 934 6.92 61.42 2.39
CA GLN A 934 8.09 62.32 2.31
C GLN A 934 9.40 61.64 2.79
N SER A 935 10.56 62.17 2.42
CA SER A 935 11.91 61.64 2.72
C SER A 935 13.00 62.71 2.47
N PRO A 936 14.31 62.48 2.71
CA PRO A 936 14.98 61.41 3.47
C PRO A 936 16.08 61.90 4.47
N LYS A 937 16.47 61.06 5.45
CA LYS A 937 17.89 60.91 5.89
C LYS A 937 18.11 59.74 6.88
N GLN A 938 18.96 58.79 6.47
CA GLN A 938 19.81 57.84 7.23
C GLN A 938 19.37 57.38 8.66
N GLN A 939 19.08 56.07 8.82
CA GLN A 939 20.03 55.08 9.38
C GLN A 939 19.47 53.65 9.50
N SER A 940 20.41 52.67 9.59
CA SER A 940 20.25 51.24 9.92
C SER A 940 19.56 50.31 8.91
N SER A 941 20.19 49.15 8.67
CA SER A 941 19.80 48.13 7.68
C SER A 941 19.26 46.87 8.35
N ALA A 942 18.10 46.97 9.00
CA ALA A 942 17.40 45.83 9.62
C ALA A 942 15.98 45.59 9.06
N CYS A 943 15.29 46.63 8.55
CA CYS A 943 13.87 46.54 8.17
C CYS A 943 13.58 45.89 6.80
N GLN A 944 14.58 45.59 5.97
CA GLN A 944 14.34 45.08 4.60
C GLN A 944 13.90 43.61 4.54
N VAL A 945 14.14 42.79 5.57
CA VAL A 945 13.70 41.38 5.58
C VAL A 945 12.20 41.27 5.87
N ALA A 946 11.71 41.99 6.89
CA ALA A 946 10.31 41.92 7.32
C ALA A 946 9.30 42.40 6.25
N LEU A 947 9.65 43.44 5.50
CA LEU A 947 8.75 44.04 4.50
C LEU A 947 8.55 43.13 3.27
N VAL A 948 9.56 42.34 2.91
CA VAL A 948 9.44 41.31 1.85
C VAL A 948 8.53 40.19 2.32
N SER A 949 8.73 39.66 3.53
CA SER A 949 7.90 38.59 4.10
C SER A 949 6.41 38.96 4.16
N ALA A 950 6.06 40.15 4.65
CA ALA A 950 4.67 40.58 4.75
C ALA A 950 3.97 40.72 3.38
N THR A 951 4.68 41.28 2.40
CA THR A 951 4.16 41.43 1.02
C THR A 951 3.97 40.08 0.35
N PHE A 952 4.90 39.13 0.56
CA PHE A 952 4.84 37.79 -0.02
C PHE A 952 3.72 36.94 0.61
N PHE A 953 3.48 37.05 1.91
CA PHE A 953 2.37 36.36 2.59
C PHE A 953 1.00 36.84 2.07
N HIS A 954 0.85 38.14 1.80
CA HIS A 954 -0.37 38.70 1.20
C HIS A 954 -0.54 38.31 -0.29
N MET A 955 0.57 38.05 -1.01
CA MET A 955 0.54 37.51 -2.38
C MET A 955 0.12 36.04 -2.41
N ILE A 956 0.60 35.21 -1.46
CA ILE A 956 0.18 33.80 -1.32
C ILE A 956 -1.31 33.72 -0.98
N LEU A 957 -1.81 34.52 -0.03
CA LEU A 957 -3.24 34.59 0.29
C LEU A 957 -4.10 34.95 -0.93
N LYS A 958 -3.64 35.86 -1.80
CA LYS A 958 -4.35 36.18 -3.06
C LYS A 958 -4.26 35.10 -4.13
N MET A 959 -3.23 34.26 -4.14
CA MET A 959 -3.18 33.07 -5.00
C MET A 959 -4.10 31.95 -4.50
N VAL A 960 -4.30 31.83 -3.17
CA VAL A 960 -5.21 30.83 -2.56
C VAL A 960 -6.69 31.24 -2.69
N GLN A 961 -7.00 32.53 -2.80
CA GLN A 961 -8.37 33.05 -3.00
C GLN A 961 -8.68 33.46 -4.46
N GLY A 962 -7.81 33.10 -5.41
CA GLY A 962 -7.87 33.53 -6.81
C GLY A 962 -8.19 32.40 -7.78
N SER A 963 -9.32 31.70 -7.59
CA SER A 963 -9.69 30.50 -8.38
C SER A 963 -11.16 30.50 -8.84
N GLU A 964 -11.66 31.67 -9.26
CA GLU A 964 -12.93 31.80 -9.98
C GLU A 964 -12.68 32.34 -11.41
N VAL A 965 -12.55 31.44 -12.39
CA VAL A 965 -13.08 31.49 -13.78
C VAL A 965 -13.08 30.05 -14.31
#